data_AF-F9S6T3-F1
#
_entry.id   AF-F9S6T3-F1
#
_cell.length_a   1.000
_cell.length_b   1.000
_cell.length_c   1.000
_cell.angle_alpha   90.00
_cell.angle_beta   90.00
_cell.angle_gamma   90.00
#
_symmetry.space_group_name_H-M   'P 1'
#
loop_
_entity.id
_entity.type
_entity.pdbx_description
1 polymer ?
#
loop_
_entity_poly.entity_id
_entity_poly.type
_entity_poly.pdbx_seq_one_letter_code
_entity_poly.pdbx_strand_id
1 'polypeptide(L)'
;FTFSLDSVDDLDNWLGEFSAEYSDFITRINDVLPHAVSGPMTLEDRNAIYSFTRQISGLKEILVKFLSEALASDQFSTSALVRGVYFTSVYQQGVPTNAFDDAASRRYGLGHAINKAQQAKNSTVYFTQKLFNNVIYPEAGLASDNVRVTKHNRRVMGLTVVACSIVTVLLVGTWHQYYLSNIRHADAVLSKVNEYKGELSENVYSTSQQEMLEPLNKIREATLEFGFFRDKPKYISDFGLYQGHTIGPMVEETYLNLLENRFLPLLMADLVVEINRATTDDEKLAVLRVYRMMVDKSGRYQNYVLDYFAQYWQQEFGGQRDIQTTLKNHLEYAMRHTDLTADRLAGDQDAERVMKPYDQVIAQVQTELSAIPNDQRVYRNLKLSSQMVLGPSINLRNLVGPVFGVVFEEQMVNSSVIHIPQMLTKKGFEDYFMPKSEGISELALIDSWVLGLSKTAQFSEADKIALRDKVRSLYVADYTKTWRSALNEINVRYFNDINDATVVLENLTSNVEPIQRLLRVLESNTQMYTNIVGDEAAQEALLKSSKYRVASQIDAPFSELNSMLAPVGDKPAYINEVISAVEGLHDYVKSIQESSDVGMAALDATKERVRLVNSDPIYTVKRIASGLPAPLNTMLERLADESWYVVKQEAIRHLEIRWHEDVYTTYQRKLAGRYPFNPASNKDSSFVDFEAFFAPDGTLDNFYNNQLKMFVEDNSVFTDEGANGKSIVRKEVLDQLKQAKRIQQAFFNRKGVLDVSFSIEPLLLSGDKRRSVLNVDGQYLAYNHGPRDSVEFIWPNTFRDSAVSKVTLVPSKNNISPRSINIRGPWAFFRLLEQGDVVGASATSVDFKFSVDGGQMIYRLNSEADINPFTERLFKSFKLSKTLY
;
A
#
# COMPACT_ATOMS: atom_id res chain seq x y z
N PHE A 1 2.05 8.47 129.20
CA PHE A 1 3.35 9.00 128.76
C PHE A 1 3.08 9.68 127.43
N THR A 2 3.06 11.00 127.41
CA THR A 2 2.67 11.81 126.24
C THR A 2 3.87 12.67 125.90
N PHE A 3 4.51 12.41 124.77
CA PHE A 3 5.84 12.94 124.49
C PHE A 3 5.79 14.40 123.99
N SER A 4 6.92 15.10 123.90
CA SER A 4 6.94 16.40 123.25
C SER A 4 6.80 16.26 121.73
N LEU A 5 6.63 17.39 121.03
CA LEU A 5 6.72 17.41 119.56
C LEU A 5 8.17 17.50 119.06
N ASP A 6 9.17 17.42 119.95
CA ASP A 6 10.59 17.47 119.57
C ASP A 6 10.98 16.24 118.72
N SER A 7 10.15 15.19 118.72
CA SER A 7 10.27 14.04 117.81
C SER A 7 10.14 14.38 116.33
N VAL A 8 9.73 15.61 115.98
CA VAL A 8 9.75 16.12 114.59
C VAL A 8 11.17 16.36 114.09
N ASP A 9 12.09 16.72 114.99
CA ASP A 9 13.49 17.04 114.66
C ASP A 9 14.45 15.88 115.03
N ASP A 10 14.16 15.11 116.09
CA ASP A 10 14.87 13.87 116.46
C ASP A 10 13.88 12.72 116.71
N LEU A 11 13.76 11.83 115.71
CA LEU A 11 12.71 10.81 115.64
C LEU A 11 12.68 9.83 116.83
N ASP A 12 13.79 9.65 117.55
CA ASP A 12 13.89 8.69 118.67
C ASP A 12 13.92 9.33 120.06
N ASN A 13 13.82 10.67 120.16
CA ASN A 13 13.86 11.38 121.44
C ASN A 13 12.75 10.91 122.43
N TRP A 14 11.61 10.48 121.90
CA TRP A 14 10.49 9.96 122.70
C TRP A 14 10.84 8.72 123.54
N LEU A 15 11.82 7.90 123.13
CA LEU A 15 12.29 6.75 123.93
C LEU A 15 12.98 7.22 125.22
N GLY A 16 13.74 8.31 125.14
CA GLY A 16 14.37 8.95 126.29
C GLY A 16 13.33 9.51 127.26
N GLU A 17 12.35 10.25 126.72
CA GLU A 17 11.24 10.79 127.51
C GLU A 17 10.43 9.69 128.19
N PHE A 18 10.11 8.60 127.49
CA PHE A 18 9.42 7.45 128.08
C PHE A 18 10.19 6.87 129.27
N SER A 19 11.50 6.63 129.12
CA SER A 19 12.32 6.05 130.19
C SER A 19 12.38 6.96 131.43
N ALA A 20 12.48 8.28 131.22
CA ALA A 20 12.47 9.27 132.30
C ALA A 20 11.10 9.31 132.99
N GLU A 21 10.01 9.53 132.24
CA GLU A 21 8.66 9.64 132.80
C GLU A 21 8.20 8.35 133.50
N TYR A 22 8.61 7.18 133.00
CA TYR A 22 8.31 5.90 133.63
C TYR A 22 9.03 5.77 134.98
N SER A 23 10.28 6.24 135.08
CA SER A 23 11.01 6.25 136.35
C SER A 23 10.31 7.12 137.39
N ASP A 24 9.85 8.31 136.98
CA ASP A 24 9.09 9.21 137.86
C ASP A 24 7.75 8.60 138.26
N PHE A 25 7.09 7.88 137.36
CA PHE A 25 5.88 7.13 137.66
C PHE A 25 6.12 6.05 138.72
N ILE A 26 7.22 5.31 138.64
CA ILE A 26 7.61 4.32 139.66
C ILE A 26 7.92 4.98 140.99
N THR A 27 8.64 6.10 141.00
CA THR A 27 8.93 6.86 142.22
C THR A 27 7.64 7.30 142.91
N ARG A 28 6.69 7.88 142.16
CA ARG A 28 5.37 8.24 142.70
C ARG A 28 4.58 7.05 143.25
N ILE A 29 4.65 5.89 142.60
CA ILE A 29 4.01 4.66 143.12
C ILE A 29 4.65 4.23 144.45
N ASN A 30 5.98 4.25 144.53
CA ASN A 30 6.71 3.87 145.74
C ASN A 30 6.46 4.84 146.91
N ASP A 31 6.32 6.14 146.65
CA ASP A 31 6.02 7.14 147.67
C ASP A 31 4.59 6.98 148.24
N VAL A 32 3.65 6.52 147.41
CA VAL A 32 2.26 6.26 147.83
C VAL A 32 2.14 4.93 148.59
N LEU A 33 3.05 3.98 148.38
CA LEU A 33 2.97 2.63 148.96
C LEU A 33 2.85 2.62 150.50
N PRO A 34 3.70 3.32 151.29
CA PRO A 34 3.57 3.36 152.75
C PRO A 34 2.21 3.86 153.21
N HIS A 35 1.67 4.88 152.53
CA HIS A 35 0.34 5.41 152.82
C HIS A 35 -0.75 4.40 152.47
N ALA A 36 -0.66 3.75 151.31
CA ALA A 36 -1.63 2.75 150.88
C ALA A 36 -1.73 1.57 151.87
N VAL A 37 -0.61 1.05 152.38
CA VAL A 37 -0.61 -0.12 153.30
C VAL A 37 -0.88 0.20 154.77
N SER A 38 -0.94 1.48 155.14
CA SER A 38 -1.12 1.94 156.52
C SER A 38 -2.56 1.78 157.06
N GLY A 39 -3.55 1.69 156.17
CA GLY A 39 -4.96 1.50 156.55
C GLY A 39 -5.28 0.08 157.04
N PRO A 40 -6.43 -0.12 157.72
CA PRO A 40 -6.89 -1.46 158.11
C PRO A 40 -7.27 -2.25 156.85
N MET A 41 -6.46 -3.27 156.52
CA MET A 41 -6.65 -4.16 155.37
C MET A 41 -6.19 -5.59 155.71
N THR A 42 -6.59 -6.57 154.91
CA THR A 42 -6.14 -7.96 155.10
C THR A 42 -4.66 -8.10 154.76
N LEU A 43 -3.99 -9.13 155.30
CA LEU A 43 -2.60 -9.44 154.94
C LEU A 43 -2.46 -9.75 153.44
N GLU A 44 -3.50 -10.35 152.85
CA GLU A 44 -3.57 -10.67 151.42
C GLU A 44 -3.57 -9.39 150.57
N ASP A 45 -4.41 -8.39 150.90
CA ASP A 45 -4.45 -7.10 150.21
C ASP A 45 -3.13 -6.33 150.35
N ARG A 46 -2.54 -6.36 151.56
CA ARG A 46 -1.25 -5.71 151.82
C ARG A 46 -0.14 -6.31 150.97
N ASN A 47 -0.11 -7.64 150.85
CA ASN A 47 0.82 -8.35 149.98
C ASN A 47 0.54 -8.09 148.50
N ALA A 48 -0.74 -8.01 148.10
CA ALA A 48 -1.13 -7.72 146.72
C ALA A 48 -0.71 -6.30 146.28
N ILE A 49 -0.92 -5.29 147.12
CA ILE A 49 -0.47 -3.92 146.87
C ILE A 49 1.06 -3.87 146.77
N TYR A 50 1.77 -4.49 147.72
CA TYR A 50 3.24 -4.55 147.67
C TYR A 50 3.72 -5.24 146.38
N SER A 51 3.16 -6.40 146.04
CA SER A 51 3.47 -7.16 144.83
C SER A 51 3.23 -6.33 143.56
N PHE A 52 2.08 -5.66 143.46
CA PHE A 52 1.74 -4.79 142.33
C PHE A 52 2.79 -3.69 142.11
N THR A 53 3.24 -3.01 143.17
CA THR A 53 4.26 -1.96 143.03
C THR A 53 5.59 -2.51 142.50
N ARG A 54 5.98 -3.72 142.92
CA ARG A 54 7.20 -4.38 142.44
C ARG A 54 7.07 -4.87 141.01
N GLN A 55 5.92 -5.42 140.64
CA GLN A 55 5.65 -5.87 139.27
C GLN A 55 5.66 -4.70 138.29
N ILE A 56 4.99 -3.59 138.60
CA ILE A 56 4.98 -2.39 137.76
C ILE A 56 6.41 -1.82 137.64
N SER A 57 7.17 -1.78 138.73
CA SER A 57 8.59 -1.38 138.68
C SER A 57 9.44 -2.28 137.78
N GLY A 58 9.19 -3.59 137.76
CA GLY A 58 9.92 -4.55 136.96
C GLY A 58 9.62 -4.49 135.46
N LEU A 59 8.51 -3.87 135.04
CA LEU A 59 8.12 -3.77 133.63
C LEU A 59 8.91 -2.75 132.82
N LYS A 60 9.58 -1.77 133.46
CA LYS A 60 10.25 -0.67 132.76
C LYS A 60 11.21 -1.13 131.68
N GLU A 61 12.21 -1.94 132.06
CA GLU A 61 13.27 -2.38 131.15
C GLU A 61 12.72 -3.20 129.97
N ILE A 62 11.72 -4.04 130.24
CA ILE A 62 11.07 -4.88 129.22
C ILE A 62 10.31 -4.00 128.23
N LEU A 63 9.56 -3.01 128.72
CA LEU A 63 8.80 -2.10 127.86
C LEU A 63 9.71 -1.18 127.03
N VAL A 64 10.76 -0.63 127.61
CA VAL A 64 11.74 0.20 126.88
C VAL A 64 12.36 -0.59 125.74
N LYS A 65 12.81 -1.83 126.01
CA LYS A 65 13.38 -2.70 124.98
C LYS A 65 12.38 -3.01 123.88
N PHE A 66 11.16 -3.42 124.22
CA PHE A 66 10.12 -3.74 123.25
C PHE A 66 9.79 -2.55 122.34
N LEU A 67 9.64 -1.36 122.94
CA LEU A 67 9.30 -0.14 122.20
C LEU A 67 10.44 0.31 121.28
N SER A 68 11.68 0.19 121.73
CA SER A 68 12.86 0.49 120.91
C SER A 68 12.96 -0.46 119.71
N GLU A 69 12.76 -1.76 119.89
CA GLU A 69 12.82 -2.72 118.79
C GLU A 69 11.65 -2.56 117.80
N ALA A 70 10.48 -2.14 118.27
CA ALA A 70 9.28 -2.08 117.44
C ALA A 70 9.10 -0.75 116.69
N LEU A 71 9.56 0.37 117.25
CA LEU A 71 9.17 1.72 116.78
C LEU A 71 10.33 2.71 116.61
N ALA A 72 11.58 2.34 116.95
CA ALA A 72 12.71 3.24 116.73
C ALA A 72 12.95 3.50 115.24
N SER A 73 13.57 4.65 114.93
CA SER A 73 13.91 5.02 113.57
C SER A 73 14.96 4.08 112.97
N ASP A 74 14.73 3.68 111.72
CA ASP A 74 15.67 2.88 110.92
C ASP A 74 15.86 3.58 109.57
N GLN A 75 17.10 3.57 109.05
CA GLN A 75 17.49 4.13 107.75
C GLN A 75 16.59 3.67 106.59
N PHE A 76 16.00 2.47 106.71
CA PHE A 76 15.28 1.82 105.63
C PHE A 76 13.75 1.88 105.77
N SER A 77 13.22 2.48 106.83
CA SER A 77 11.77 2.58 107.04
C SER A 77 11.33 4.01 107.33
N THR A 78 10.11 4.36 106.92
CA THR A 78 9.48 5.61 107.33
C THR A 78 9.20 5.52 108.82
N SER A 79 10.00 6.20 109.63
CA SER A 79 9.94 6.11 111.09
C SER A 79 8.58 6.60 111.61
N ALA A 80 8.02 5.89 112.59
CA ALA A 80 6.76 6.26 113.20
C ALA A 80 6.95 7.47 114.11
N LEU A 81 6.13 8.51 113.94
CA LEU A 81 6.04 9.61 114.91
C LEU A 81 5.24 9.15 116.12
N VAL A 82 5.93 8.58 117.12
CA VAL A 82 5.30 8.04 118.33
C VAL A 82 4.86 9.19 119.24
N ARG A 83 3.54 9.38 119.36
CA ARG A 83 2.95 10.45 120.18
C ARG A 83 2.90 10.13 121.67
N GLY A 84 2.80 8.87 122.07
CA GLY A 84 2.70 8.49 123.48
C GLY A 84 2.46 7.02 123.75
N VAL A 85 2.74 6.59 124.98
CA VAL A 85 2.49 5.24 125.51
C VAL A 85 1.54 5.34 126.70
N TYR A 86 0.52 4.48 126.75
CA TYR A 86 -0.55 4.60 127.74
C TYR A 86 -0.98 3.24 128.29
N PHE A 87 -1.15 3.14 129.61
CA PHE A 87 -1.80 2.00 130.23
C PHE A 87 -3.31 2.13 130.10
N THR A 88 -3.96 1.02 129.75
CA THR A 88 -5.41 0.90 129.73
C THR A 88 -5.79 -0.42 130.40
N SER A 89 -7.00 -0.48 130.96
CA SER A 89 -7.56 -1.75 131.40
C SER A 89 -8.78 -2.11 130.55
N VAL A 90 -9.00 -3.42 130.41
CA VAL A 90 -10.23 -3.97 129.84
C VAL A 90 -11.23 -4.27 130.96
N TYR A 91 -12.50 -4.44 130.60
CA TYR A 91 -13.55 -4.83 131.53
C TYR A 91 -13.25 -6.21 132.13
N GLN A 92 -13.16 -6.31 133.46
CA GLN A 92 -12.71 -7.51 134.17
C GLN A 92 -13.90 -8.45 134.44
N GLN A 93 -13.95 -9.60 133.76
CA GLN A 93 -14.95 -10.65 133.97
C GLN A 93 -14.28 -12.03 134.06
N GLY A 94 -14.85 -12.91 134.88
CA GLY A 94 -14.42 -14.31 135.00
C GLY A 94 -13.33 -14.52 136.04
N VAL A 95 -12.53 -15.57 135.85
CA VAL A 95 -11.40 -15.88 136.72
C VAL A 95 -10.17 -15.14 136.17
N PRO A 96 -9.61 -14.16 136.90
CA PRO A 96 -8.45 -13.42 136.43
C PRO A 96 -7.25 -14.36 136.33
N THR A 97 -6.50 -14.26 135.23
CA THR A 97 -5.20 -14.92 135.07
C THR A 97 -4.12 -13.95 135.53
N ASN A 98 -3.33 -14.35 136.52
CA ASN A 98 -2.16 -13.59 136.95
C ASN A 98 -0.93 -14.16 136.23
N ALA A 99 -0.49 -13.47 135.19
CA ALA A 99 0.65 -13.90 134.39
C ALA A 99 1.94 -14.04 135.22
N PHE A 100 2.10 -13.26 136.29
CA PHE A 100 3.24 -13.38 137.20
C PHE A 100 3.16 -14.66 138.02
N ASP A 101 2.00 -14.96 138.61
CA ASP A 101 1.82 -16.19 139.39
C ASP A 101 1.95 -17.43 138.50
N ASP A 102 1.41 -17.38 137.28
CA ASP A 102 1.56 -18.45 136.29
C ASP A 102 3.02 -18.64 135.87
N ALA A 103 3.75 -17.55 135.57
CA ALA A 103 5.15 -17.62 135.20
C ALA A 103 6.04 -18.10 136.36
N ALA A 104 5.78 -17.64 137.58
CA ALA A 104 6.49 -18.07 138.78
C ALA A 104 6.20 -19.55 139.09
N SER A 105 4.93 -19.97 139.03
CA SER A 105 4.53 -21.37 139.26
C SER A 105 5.20 -22.31 138.25
N ARG A 106 5.23 -21.93 136.96
CA ARG A 106 5.95 -22.70 135.93
C ARG A 106 7.46 -22.76 136.16
N ARG A 107 8.09 -21.65 136.57
CA ARG A 107 9.54 -21.61 136.79
C ARG A 107 9.99 -22.43 137.99
N TYR A 108 9.19 -22.49 139.05
CA TYR A 108 9.52 -23.20 140.30
C TYR A 108 8.83 -24.57 140.44
N GLY A 109 8.07 -25.00 139.43
CA GLY A 109 7.37 -26.29 139.43
C GLY A 109 6.24 -26.39 140.48
N LEU A 110 5.66 -25.25 140.87
CA LEU A 110 4.55 -25.20 141.83
C LEU A 110 3.21 -25.46 141.12
N GLY A 111 2.23 -26.03 141.83
CA GLY A 111 0.86 -26.16 141.31
C GLY A 111 0.24 -24.80 141.01
N HIS A 112 -0.55 -24.69 139.94
CA HIS A 112 -1.14 -23.41 139.51
C HIS A 112 -2.01 -22.82 140.63
N ALA A 113 -1.81 -21.53 140.93
CA ALA A 113 -2.62 -20.82 141.91
C ALA A 113 -4.09 -20.78 141.47
N ILE A 114 -5.00 -21.25 142.33
CA ILE A 114 -6.44 -21.23 142.05
C ILE A 114 -6.97 -19.84 142.38
N ASN A 115 -7.13 -18.99 141.37
CA ASN A 115 -7.71 -17.66 141.54
C ASN A 115 -9.22 -17.73 141.73
N LYS A 116 -9.78 -16.93 142.65
CA LYS A 116 -11.23 -16.81 142.82
C LYS A 116 -11.84 -16.00 141.67
N ALA A 117 -13.01 -16.43 141.18
CA ALA A 117 -13.75 -15.70 140.17
C ALA A 117 -14.15 -14.30 140.68
N GLN A 118 -13.84 -13.25 139.91
CA GLN A 118 -14.24 -11.89 140.27
C GLN A 118 -15.73 -11.65 139.97
N GLN A 119 -16.41 -10.95 140.87
CA GLN A 119 -17.81 -10.57 140.69
C GLN A 119 -17.90 -9.40 139.69
N ALA A 120 -18.50 -9.64 138.51
CA ALA A 120 -18.64 -8.64 137.44
C ALA A 120 -19.32 -7.34 137.89
N LYS A 121 -20.14 -7.39 138.96
CA LYS A 121 -20.85 -6.22 139.52
C LYS A 121 -19.90 -5.13 140.05
N ASN A 122 -18.65 -5.48 140.35
CA ASN A 122 -17.62 -4.55 140.82
C ASN A 122 -16.48 -4.34 139.78
N SER A 123 -16.72 -4.66 138.51
CA SER A 123 -15.73 -4.44 137.44
C SER A 123 -15.66 -2.96 137.07
N THR A 124 -14.48 -2.37 137.20
CA THR A 124 -14.19 -0.98 136.80
C THR A 124 -13.11 -0.94 135.72
N VAL A 125 -13.37 -0.18 134.65
CA VAL A 125 -12.39 0.07 133.58
C VAL A 125 -11.50 1.24 134.00
N TYR A 126 -10.21 0.99 134.18
CA TYR A 126 -9.22 1.97 134.55
C TYR A 126 -8.54 2.60 133.32
N PHE A 127 -8.20 3.88 133.44
CA PHE A 127 -7.38 4.69 132.51
C PHE A 127 -7.99 5.01 131.14
N THR A 128 -8.77 4.13 130.50
CA THR A 128 -9.26 4.28 129.11
C THR A 128 -10.07 5.56 128.89
N GLN A 129 -11.00 5.90 129.79
CA GLN A 129 -11.83 7.11 129.64
C GLN A 129 -10.99 8.39 129.71
N LYS A 130 -9.95 8.43 130.55
CA LYS A 130 -9.04 9.58 130.65
C LYS A 130 -8.14 9.71 129.42
N LEU A 131 -7.72 8.60 128.81
CA LEU A 131 -6.89 8.61 127.60
C LEU A 131 -7.58 9.33 126.43
N PHE A 132 -8.82 8.97 126.13
CA PHE A 132 -9.54 9.57 125.02
C PHE A 132 -9.84 11.06 125.24
N ASN A 133 -10.38 11.39 126.42
CA ASN A 133 -10.79 12.76 126.72
C ASN A 133 -9.62 13.73 126.88
N ASN A 134 -8.49 13.28 127.43
CA ASN A 134 -7.39 14.18 127.77
C ASN A 134 -6.28 14.18 126.72
N VAL A 135 -6.20 13.18 125.84
CA VAL A 135 -5.10 13.05 124.86
C VAL A 135 -5.61 12.95 123.43
N ILE A 136 -6.41 11.93 123.12
CA ILE A 136 -6.73 11.61 121.71
C ILE A 136 -7.60 12.69 121.06
N TYR A 137 -8.70 13.10 121.69
CA TYR A 137 -9.61 14.09 121.08
C TYR A 137 -9.01 15.49 120.94
N PRO A 138 -8.25 16.03 121.92
CA PRO A 138 -7.58 17.32 121.76
C PRO A 138 -6.58 17.41 120.59
N GLU A 139 -6.07 16.29 120.07
CA GLU A 139 -4.95 16.27 119.11
C GLU A 139 -5.32 15.89 117.65
N ALA A 140 -6.61 15.82 117.31
CA ALA A 140 -7.09 15.32 116.02
C ALA A 140 -6.64 16.09 114.75
N GLY A 141 -5.96 17.24 114.87
CA GLY A 141 -5.61 18.15 113.76
C GLY A 141 -4.16 18.11 113.25
N LEU A 142 -3.33 17.15 113.68
CA LEU A 142 -1.87 17.16 113.46
C LEU A 142 -1.36 16.62 112.09
N ALA A 143 -2.22 16.21 111.14
CA ALA A 143 -1.80 15.68 109.81
C ALA A 143 -2.38 16.48 108.61
N SER A 144 -1.55 16.92 107.62
CA SER A 144 -1.95 17.71 106.42
C SER A 144 -1.10 17.45 105.14
N ASP A 145 -1.52 18.00 103.98
CA ASP A 145 -0.99 17.78 102.61
C ASP A 145 0.29 18.60 102.24
N ASN A 146 1.09 18.08 101.29
CA ASN A 146 2.40 18.63 100.89
C ASN A 146 2.33 19.80 99.87
N VAL A 147 2.88 20.97 100.25
CA VAL A 147 2.76 22.27 99.53
C VAL A 147 3.50 22.36 98.18
N ARG A 148 4.51 21.52 97.90
CA ARG A 148 5.32 21.64 96.66
C ARG A 148 4.59 21.16 95.40
N VAL A 149 3.72 20.15 95.51
CA VAL A 149 3.04 19.51 94.37
C VAL A 149 1.92 20.39 93.79
N THR A 150 1.21 21.12 94.63
CA THR A 150 0.08 21.98 94.22
C THR A 150 0.50 23.16 93.33
N LYS A 151 1.72 23.68 93.51
CA LYS A 151 2.24 24.83 92.73
C LYS A 151 2.65 24.45 91.30
N HIS A 152 3.11 23.22 91.06
CA HIS A 152 3.47 22.72 89.73
C HIS A 152 2.23 22.54 88.83
N ASN A 153 1.19 21.87 89.34
CA ASN A 153 -0.03 21.59 88.57
C ASN A 153 -0.77 22.86 88.11
N ARG A 154 -0.76 23.94 88.93
CA ARG A 154 -1.37 25.23 88.53
C ARG A 154 -0.67 25.90 87.35
N ARG A 155 0.66 25.77 87.22
CA ARG A 155 1.42 26.35 86.09
C ARG A 155 1.14 25.63 84.78
N VAL A 156 1.10 24.28 84.82
CA VAL A 156 0.80 23.47 83.64
C VAL A 156 -0.60 23.78 83.11
N MET A 157 -1.60 23.84 83.99
CA MET A 157 -2.98 24.15 83.62
C MET A 157 -3.13 25.53 82.96
N GLY A 158 -2.43 26.56 83.48
CA GLY A 158 -2.44 27.90 82.90
C GLY A 158 -1.85 27.96 81.48
N LEU A 159 -0.73 27.28 81.24
CA LEU A 159 -0.10 27.23 79.91
C LEU A 159 -0.98 26.51 78.87
N THR A 160 -1.65 25.43 79.26
CA THR A 160 -2.56 24.71 78.35
C THR A 160 -3.77 25.55 77.93
N VAL A 161 -4.35 26.35 78.84
CA VAL A 161 -5.50 27.22 78.50
C VAL A 161 -5.10 28.28 77.49
N VAL A 162 -3.95 28.95 77.68
CA VAL A 162 -3.46 29.97 76.75
C VAL A 162 -3.18 29.37 75.37
N ALA A 163 -2.53 28.19 75.32
CA ALA A 163 -2.27 27.51 74.05
C ALA A 163 -3.58 27.15 73.31
N CYS A 164 -4.57 26.58 74.01
CA CYS A 164 -5.87 26.27 73.42
C CYS A 164 -6.59 27.52 72.90
N SER A 165 -6.60 28.63 73.66
CA SER A 165 -7.24 29.88 73.22
C SER A 165 -6.61 30.46 71.96
N ILE A 166 -5.28 30.43 71.84
CA ILE A 166 -4.58 30.87 70.63
C ILE A 166 -4.98 30.00 69.43
N VAL A 167 -4.99 28.67 69.59
CA VAL A 167 -5.42 27.75 68.53
C VAL A 167 -6.88 27.99 68.13
N THR A 168 -7.79 28.21 69.09
CA THR A 168 -9.19 28.50 68.79
C THR A 168 -9.35 29.81 68.00
N VAL A 169 -8.64 30.88 68.39
CA VAL A 169 -8.67 32.16 67.65
C VAL A 169 -8.13 31.99 66.23
N LEU A 170 -7.06 31.21 66.04
CA LEU A 170 -6.52 30.91 64.71
C LEU A 170 -7.50 30.07 63.86
N LEU A 171 -8.16 29.07 64.45
CA LEU A 171 -9.17 28.27 63.75
C LEU A 171 -10.38 29.11 63.33
N VAL A 172 -10.92 29.94 64.23
CA VAL A 172 -12.03 30.84 63.90
C VAL A 172 -11.61 31.87 62.85
N GLY A 173 -10.41 32.45 62.99
CA GLY A 173 -9.88 33.41 62.03
C GLY A 173 -9.67 32.83 60.63
N THR A 174 -9.09 31.63 60.54
CA THR A 174 -8.91 30.92 59.25
C THR A 174 -10.24 30.51 58.64
N TRP A 175 -11.17 29.96 59.42
CA TRP A 175 -12.51 29.61 58.95
C TRP A 175 -13.28 30.84 58.44
N HIS A 176 -13.20 31.97 59.15
CA HIS A 176 -13.81 33.23 58.72
C HIS A 176 -13.16 33.79 57.43
N GLN A 177 -11.83 33.68 57.30
CA GLN A 177 -11.12 34.07 56.08
C GLN A 177 -11.58 33.24 54.87
N TYR A 178 -11.74 31.92 55.02
CA TYR A 178 -12.24 31.04 53.96
C TYR A 178 -13.71 31.31 53.59
N TYR A 179 -14.55 31.64 54.57
CA TYR A 179 -15.93 32.09 54.35
C TYR A 179 -15.96 33.36 53.48
N LEU A 180 -15.19 34.38 53.86
CA LEU A 180 -15.07 35.62 53.09
C LEU A 180 -14.46 35.40 51.70
N SER A 181 -13.53 34.44 51.56
CA SER A 181 -13.00 34.07 50.25
C SER A 181 -14.07 33.45 49.36
N ASN A 182 -14.88 32.53 49.88
CA ASN A 182 -15.95 31.88 49.11
C ASN A 182 -17.01 32.88 48.64
N ILE A 183 -17.40 33.84 49.50
CA ILE A 183 -18.31 34.93 49.09
C ILE A 183 -17.68 35.75 47.96
N ARG A 184 -16.42 36.18 48.10
CA ARG A 184 -15.74 36.96 47.06
C ARG A 184 -15.68 36.23 45.72
N HIS A 185 -15.39 34.92 45.73
CA HIS A 185 -15.39 34.11 44.49
C HIS A 185 -16.81 33.98 43.91
N ALA A 186 -17.84 33.79 44.74
CA ALA A 186 -19.22 33.73 44.29
C ALA A 186 -19.69 35.07 43.68
N ASP A 187 -19.36 36.20 44.31
CA ASP A 187 -19.67 37.53 43.80
C ASP A 187 -18.92 37.82 42.48
N ALA A 188 -17.66 37.40 42.37
CA ALA A 188 -16.89 37.52 41.13
C ALA A 188 -17.49 36.71 39.98
N VAL A 189 -17.94 35.46 40.24
CA VAL A 189 -18.69 34.66 39.27
C VAL A 189 -19.98 35.37 38.87
N LEU A 190 -20.74 35.87 39.84
CA LEU A 190 -22.02 36.55 39.57
C LEU A 190 -21.82 37.81 38.73
N SER A 191 -20.79 38.63 39.02
CA SER A 191 -20.44 39.81 38.23
C SER A 191 -20.15 39.42 36.77
N LYS A 192 -19.26 38.45 36.56
CA LYS A 192 -18.89 37.98 35.23
C LYS A 192 -20.05 37.39 34.44
N VAL A 193 -20.94 36.65 35.11
CA VAL A 193 -22.16 36.11 34.48
C VAL A 193 -23.15 37.22 34.11
N ASN A 194 -23.26 38.28 34.92
CA ASN A 194 -24.12 39.42 34.60
C ASN A 194 -23.56 40.26 33.45
N GLU A 195 -22.24 40.46 33.40
CA GLU A 195 -21.54 41.07 32.25
C GLU A 195 -21.78 40.25 30.98
N TYR A 196 -21.57 38.93 31.04
CA TYR A 196 -21.86 38.02 29.95
C TYR A 196 -23.31 38.13 29.44
N LYS A 197 -24.29 38.20 30.35
CA LYS A 197 -25.72 38.36 29.98
C LYS A 197 -26.00 39.68 29.27
N GLY A 198 -25.25 40.74 29.57
CA GLY A 198 -25.39 42.05 28.93
C GLY A 198 -24.71 42.13 27.56
N GLU A 199 -23.66 41.35 27.35
CA GLU A 199 -22.84 41.35 26.12
C GLU A 199 -23.29 40.30 25.08
N LEU A 200 -24.11 39.32 25.47
CA LEU A 200 -24.63 38.32 24.55
C LEU A 200 -25.62 38.96 23.57
N SER A 201 -25.25 39.05 22.29
CA SER A 201 -26.16 39.52 21.25
C SER A 201 -27.32 38.54 21.05
N GLU A 202 -28.55 39.04 20.89
CA GLU A 202 -29.70 38.19 20.55
C GLU A 202 -29.61 37.64 19.11
N ASN A 203 -28.75 38.23 18.27
CA ASN A 203 -28.72 37.95 16.83
C ASN A 203 -27.61 36.95 16.46
N VAL A 204 -28.00 35.68 16.44
CA VAL A 204 -27.13 34.50 16.23
C VAL A 204 -26.41 34.50 14.87
N TYR A 205 -26.97 35.16 13.86
CA TYR A 205 -26.53 35.02 12.46
C TYR A 205 -25.48 36.04 11.99
N SER A 206 -25.12 37.01 12.83
CA SER A 206 -24.27 38.16 12.43
C SER A 206 -22.95 38.26 13.17
N THR A 207 -22.67 37.35 14.11
CA THR A 207 -21.53 37.52 15.03
C THR A 207 -20.27 36.91 14.44
N SER A 208 -19.21 37.71 14.27
CA SER A 208 -17.90 37.21 13.83
C SER A 208 -17.19 36.40 14.93
N GLN A 209 -16.19 35.60 14.55
CA GLN A 209 -15.37 34.88 15.54
C GLN A 209 -14.71 35.82 16.57
N GLN A 210 -14.33 37.03 16.12
CA GLN A 210 -13.72 38.05 16.98
C GLN A 210 -14.72 38.64 17.97
N GLU A 211 -15.96 38.90 17.54
CA GLU A 211 -17.02 39.43 18.40
C GLU A 211 -17.49 38.40 19.46
N MET A 212 -17.30 37.10 19.20
CA MET A 212 -17.56 36.04 20.18
C MET A 212 -16.51 35.94 21.29
N LEU A 213 -15.32 36.54 21.13
CA LEU A 213 -14.23 36.40 22.09
C LEU A 213 -14.56 37.00 23.45
N GLU A 214 -15.17 38.18 23.50
CA GLU A 214 -15.51 38.85 24.77
C GLU A 214 -16.49 37.99 25.60
N PRO A 215 -17.66 37.58 25.08
CA PRO A 215 -18.55 36.66 25.80
C PRO A 215 -17.90 35.33 26.23
N LEU A 216 -17.07 34.74 25.36
CA LEU A 216 -16.34 33.49 25.65
C LEU A 216 -15.31 33.68 26.76
N ASN A 217 -14.56 34.79 26.74
CA ASN A 217 -13.58 35.13 27.76
C ASN A 217 -14.26 35.36 29.11
N LYS A 218 -15.34 36.13 29.16
CA LYS A 218 -16.06 36.43 30.40
C LYS A 218 -16.55 35.19 31.11
N ILE A 219 -17.19 34.27 30.37
CA ILE A 219 -17.70 33.04 30.98
C ILE A 219 -16.57 32.06 31.32
N ARG A 220 -15.51 31.97 30.49
CA ARG A 220 -14.31 31.19 30.81
C ARG A 220 -13.63 31.71 32.07
N GLU A 221 -13.47 33.01 32.22
CA GLU A 221 -12.91 33.63 33.40
C GLU A 221 -13.76 33.38 34.66
N ALA A 222 -15.09 33.25 34.51
CA ALA A 222 -15.97 32.86 35.60
C ALA A 222 -15.72 31.41 36.03
N THR A 223 -15.41 30.48 35.10
CA THR A 223 -15.03 29.10 35.46
C THR A 223 -13.74 29.03 36.30
N LEU A 224 -12.86 30.03 36.19
CA LEU A 224 -11.57 30.05 36.86
C LEU A 224 -11.61 30.65 38.28
N GLU A 225 -12.71 31.32 38.68
CA GLU A 225 -12.84 31.99 39.99
C GLU A 225 -12.70 31.04 41.18
N PHE A 226 -13.21 29.82 41.06
CA PHE A 226 -13.05 28.78 42.10
C PHE A 226 -11.83 27.88 41.86
N GLY A 227 -11.02 28.15 40.83
CA GLY A 227 -9.95 27.28 40.33
C GLY A 227 -10.47 25.99 39.69
N PHE A 228 -9.58 25.02 39.46
CA PHE A 228 -9.95 23.70 38.95
C PHE A 228 -10.72 22.91 40.01
N PHE A 229 -12.05 23.09 40.04
CA PHE A 229 -12.90 22.52 41.07
C PHE A 229 -12.85 21.00 41.13
N ARG A 230 -12.51 20.32 40.02
CA ARG A 230 -12.36 18.87 39.92
C ARG A 230 -11.14 18.32 40.70
N ASP A 231 -10.11 19.14 40.90
CA ASP A 231 -8.87 18.73 41.57
C ASP A 231 -8.90 18.95 43.09
N LYS A 232 -9.96 19.61 43.58
CA LYS A 232 -10.10 19.94 45.00
C LYS A 232 -10.87 18.86 45.75
N PRO A 233 -10.38 18.34 46.89
CA PRO A 233 -11.12 17.38 47.70
C PRO A 233 -12.47 17.95 48.18
N LYS A 234 -13.57 17.26 47.85
CA LYS A 234 -14.95 17.73 48.06
C LYS A 234 -15.30 18.17 49.49
N TYR A 235 -14.78 17.48 50.50
CA TYR A 235 -15.21 17.68 51.89
C TYR A 235 -14.25 18.46 52.79
N ILE A 236 -12.98 18.63 52.39
CA ILE A 236 -11.93 19.23 53.24
C ILE A 236 -11.36 20.54 52.68
N SER A 237 -11.65 20.87 51.42
CA SER A 237 -11.18 22.11 50.80
C SER A 237 -11.78 23.32 51.52
N ASP A 238 -10.94 24.34 51.78
CA ASP A 238 -11.31 25.57 52.49
C ASP A 238 -12.04 25.28 53.83
N PHE A 239 -11.56 24.30 54.61
CA PHE A 239 -12.19 23.85 55.87
C PHE A 239 -13.66 23.41 55.69
N GLY A 240 -14.01 22.87 54.52
CA GLY A 240 -15.35 22.40 54.19
C GLY A 240 -16.31 23.48 53.67
N LEU A 241 -15.83 24.72 53.47
CA LEU A 241 -16.64 25.83 52.97
C LEU A 241 -16.61 26.00 51.44
N TYR A 242 -15.74 25.28 50.72
CA TYR A 242 -15.53 25.44 49.28
C TYR A 242 -16.79 25.17 48.43
N GLN A 243 -17.31 26.21 47.76
CA GLN A 243 -18.52 26.17 46.92
C GLN A 243 -18.26 25.88 45.44
N GLY A 244 -17.00 25.70 45.03
CA GLY A 244 -16.67 25.49 43.61
C GLY A 244 -17.26 24.20 43.01
N HIS A 245 -17.55 23.18 43.83
CA HIS A 245 -18.24 21.97 43.35
C HIS A 245 -19.72 22.19 43.02
N THR A 246 -20.32 23.26 43.53
CA THR A 246 -21.72 23.61 43.29
C THR A 246 -21.83 24.60 42.14
N ILE A 247 -21.00 25.66 42.15
CA ILE A 247 -21.06 26.75 41.17
C ILE A 247 -20.25 26.42 39.91
N GLY A 248 -19.09 25.78 40.06
CA GLY A 248 -18.16 25.47 38.95
C GLY A 248 -18.83 24.71 37.80
N PRO A 249 -19.54 23.58 38.04
CA PRO A 249 -20.21 22.83 36.99
C PRO A 249 -21.25 23.66 36.22
N MET A 250 -22.01 24.54 36.89
CA MET A 250 -23.06 25.35 36.23
C MET A 250 -22.46 26.38 35.27
N VAL A 251 -21.34 27.01 35.67
CA VAL A 251 -20.64 27.98 34.83
C VAL A 251 -19.89 27.28 33.70
N GLU A 252 -19.28 26.12 33.97
CA GLU A 252 -18.64 25.28 32.96
C GLU A 252 -19.64 24.79 31.92
N GLU A 253 -20.82 24.33 32.33
CA GLU A 253 -21.91 23.97 31.43
C GLU A 253 -22.38 25.15 30.58
N THR A 254 -22.47 26.36 31.15
CA THR A 254 -22.79 27.57 30.38
C THR A 254 -21.72 27.88 29.34
N TYR A 255 -20.44 27.72 29.70
CA TYR A 255 -19.32 27.92 28.78
C TYR A 255 -19.29 26.86 27.66
N LEU A 256 -19.51 25.58 27.98
CA LEU A 256 -19.61 24.50 27.00
C LEU A 256 -20.78 24.72 26.04
N ASN A 257 -21.95 25.11 26.56
CA ASN A 257 -23.10 25.46 25.74
C ASN A 257 -22.81 26.61 24.78
N LEU A 258 -22.06 27.64 25.22
CA LEU A 258 -21.65 28.74 24.36
C LEU A 258 -20.66 28.27 23.26
N LEU A 259 -19.73 27.38 23.62
CA LEU A 259 -18.81 26.79 22.66
C LEU A 259 -19.55 25.96 21.60
N GLU A 260 -20.50 25.10 22.01
CA GLU A 260 -21.22 24.18 21.14
C GLU A 260 -22.29 24.87 20.28
N ASN A 261 -23.01 25.85 20.83
CA ASN A 261 -24.16 26.47 20.15
C ASN A 261 -23.82 27.76 19.40
N ARG A 262 -22.61 28.30 19.56
CA ARG A 262 -22.18 29.54 18.90
C ARG A 262 -20.78 29.43 18.29
N PHE A 263 -19.77 29.09 19.09
CA PHE A 263 -18.38 29.12 18.62
C PHE A 263 -18.07 28.04 17.56
N LEU A 264 -18.34 26.77 17.85
CA LEU A 264 -18.14 25.66 16.90
C LEU A 264 -18.95 25.84 15.61
N PRO A 265 -20.23 26.25 15.61
CA PRO A 265 -20.98 26.55 14.39
C PRO A 265 -20.30 27.56 13.46
N LEU A 266 -19.67 28.61 14.01
CA LEU A 266 -18.93 29.58 13.19
C LEU A 266 -17.75 28.91 12.48
N LEU A 267 -16.99 28.08 13.20
CA LEU A 267 -15.89 27.31 12.61
C LEU A 267 -16.39 26.27 11.60
N MET A 268 -17.54 25.64 11.85
CA MET A 268 -18.18 24.70 10.93
C MET A 268 -18.59 25.39 9.62
N ALA A 269 -19.16 26.60 9.71
CA ALA A 269 -19.51 27.40 8.55
C ALA A 269 -18.28 27.74 7.70
N ASP A 270 -17.19 28.17 8.33
CA ASP A 270 -15.94 28.50 7.63
C ASP A 270 -15.33 27.27 6.95
N LEU A 271 -15.30 26.11 7.61
CA LEU A 271 -14.84 24.87 6.99
C LEU A 271 -15.69 24.47 5.78
N VAL A 272 -17.00 24.70 5.82
CA VAL A 272 -17.87 24.43 4.67
C VAL A 272 -17.61 25.42 3.52
N VAL A 273 -17.31 26.68 3.81
CA VAL A 273 -16.85 27.63 2.80
C VAL A 273 -15.54 27.16 2.17
N GLU A 274 -14.57 26.72 2.97
CA GLU A 274 -13.28 26.22 2.49
C GLU A 274 -13.39 24.91 1.68
N ILE A 275 -14.28 23.98 2.08
CA ILE A 275 -14.60 22.79 1.29
C ILE A 275 -15.10 23.17 -0.12
N ASN A 276 -15.93 24.21 -0.22
CA ASN A 276 -16.46 24.67 -1.50
C ASN A 276 -15.44 25.46 -2.33
N ARG A 277 -14.41 26.03 -1.71
CA ARG A 277 -13.31 26.76 -2.38
C ARG A 277 -12.19 25.84 -2.86
N ALA A 278 -12.00 24.69 -2.23
CA ALA A 278 -10.95 23.74 -2.56
C ALA A 278 -11.01 23.28 -4.02
N THR A 279 -9.86 23.32 -4.69
CA THR A 279 -9.74 23.05 -6.13
C THR A 279 -9.37 21.61 -6.45
N THR A 280 -8.78 20.91 -5.48
CA THR A 280 -8.39 19.50 -5.61
C THR A 280 -9.12 18.61 -4.60
N ASP A 281 -9.30 17.33 -4.94
CA ASP A 281 -9.90 16.33 -4.05
C ASP A 281 -9.13 16.21 -2.72
N ASP A 282 -7.81 16.40 -2.75
CA ASP A 282 -6.95 16.29 -1.57
C ASP A 282 -7.14 17.49 -0.63
N GLU A 283 -7.27 18.70 -1.17
CA GLU A 283 -7.65 19.89 -0.40
C GLU A 283 -9.04 19.73 0.23
N LYS A 284 -10.03 19.30 -0.57
CA LYS A 284 -11.40 19.03 -0.08
C LYS A 284 -11.40 18.00 1.06
N LEU A 285 -10.67 16.90 0.90
CA LEU A 285 -10.54 15.86 1.92
C LEU A 285 -9.86 16.37 3.18
N ALA A 286 -8.82 17.21 3.06
CA ALA A 286 -8.14 17.79 4.20
C ALA A 286 -9.07 18.66 5.05
N VAL A 287 -9.88 19.51 4.43
CA VAL A 287 -10.86 20.36 5.14
C VAL A 287 -12.00 19.53 5.72
N LEU A 288 -12.53 18.56 4.96
CA LEU A 288 -13.55 17.62 5.46
C LEU A 288 -13.06 16.83 6.67
N ARG A 289 -11.77 16.44 6.70
CA ARG A 289 -11.14 15.78 7.84
C ARG A 289 -11.19 16.64 9.09
N VAL A 290 -10.84 17.93 8.98
CA VAL A 290 -10.92 18.89 10.10
C VAL A 290 -12.35 19.01 10.59
N TYR A 291 -13.32 19.15 9.68
CA TYR A 291 -14.73 19.22 10.03
C TYR A 291 -15.19 18.00 10.84
N ARG A 292 -14.90 16.78 10.34
CA ARG A 292 -15.28 15.52 11.00
C ARG A 292 -14.59 15.37 12.36
N MET A 293 -13.29 15.65 12.45
CA MET A 293 -12.53 15.59 13.70
C MET A 293 -13.02 16.61 14.74
N MET A 294 -13.53 17.76 14.30
CA MET A 294 -14.06 18.79 15.19
C MET A 294 -15.39 18.35 15.82
N VAL A 295 -16.32 17.79 15.03
CA VAL A 295 -17.68 17.46 15.50
C VAL A 295 -17.81 16.07 16.13
N ASP A 296 -16.90 15.14 15.85
CA ASP A 296 -16.98 13.75 16.28
C ASP A 296 -15.71 13.37 17.03
N LYS A 297 -15.83 13.18 18.36
CA LYS A 297 -14.69 12.88 19.23
C LYS A 297 -14.06 11.51 18.94
N SER A 298 -14.82 10.56 18.37
CA SER A 298 -14.37 9.19 18.18
C SER A 298 -13.14 9.06 17.28
N GLY A 299 -12.97 9.99 16.32
CA GLY A 299 -11.84 10.08 15.39
C GLY A 299 -11.02 11.35 15.50
N ARG A 300 -11.12 12.07 16.61
CA ARG A 300 -10.56 13.42 16.77
C ARG A 300 -9.05 13.39 17.03
N TYR A 301 -8.30 14.01 16.14
CA TYR A 301 -6.88 14.35 16.33
C TYR A 301 -6.79 15.82 16.71
N GLN A 302 -6.80 16.11 18.02
CA GLN A 302 -6.90 17.48 18.53
C GLN A 302 -5.84 18.42 17.93
N ASN A 303 -4.58 18.00 17.87
CA ASN A 303 -3.52 18.83 17.31
C ASN A 303 -3.73 19.13 15.83
N TYR A 304 -4.27 18.18 15.05
CA TYR A 304 -4.54 18.39 13.62
C TYR A 304 -5.59 19.49 13.40
N VAL A 305 -6.66 19.49 14.20
CA VAL A 305 -7.70 20.54 14.16
C VAL A 305 -7.12 21.89 14.62
N LEU A 306 -6.35 21.90 15.70
CA LEU A 306 -5.72 23.12 16.24
C LEU A 306 -4.69 23.72 15.28
N ASP A 307 -3.90 22.90 14.60
CA ASP A 307 -2.86 23.34 13.67
C ASP A 307 -3.49 23.92 12.39
N TYR A 308 -4.58 23.30 11.90
CA TYR A 308 -5.35 23.85 10.79
C TYR A 308 -5.89 25.24 11.12
N PHE A 309 -6.60 25.39 12.25
CA PHE A 309 -7.16 26.69 12.63
C PHE A 309 -6.09 27.70 13.03
N ALA A 310 -4.94 27.28 13.56
CA ALA A 310 -3.80 28.16 13.78
C ALA A 310 -3.28 28.76 12.45
N GLN A 311 -3.19 27.97 11.38
CA GLN A 311 -2.84 28.47 10.05
C GLN A 311 -3.93 29.37 9.47
N TYR A 312 -5.20 28.98 9.62
CA TYR A 312 -6.35 29.77 9.19
C TYR A 312 -6.36 31.16 9.84
N TRP A 313 -6.24 31.22 11.18
CA TRP A 313 -6.21 32.49 11.92
C TRP A 313 -4.92 33.28 11.72
N GLN A 314 -3.80 32.63 11.36
CA GLN A 314 -2.60 33.36 10.97
C GLN A 314 -2.82 34.17 9.69
N GLN A 315 -3.63 33.63 8.75
CA GLN A 315 -4.00 34.33 7.52
C GLN A 315 -5.06 35.41 7.79
N GLU A 316 -6.12 35.07 8.54
CA GLU A 316 -7.26 35.97 8.77
C GLU A 316 -6.93 37.11 9.75
N PHE A 317 -6.23 36.81 10.84
CA PHE A 317 -5.90 37.77 11.92
C PHE A 317 -4.40 38.10 11.96
N GLY A 318 -3.78 38.29 10.78
CA GLY A 318 -2.35 38.58 10.66
C GLY A 318 -1.89 39.74 11.57
N GLY A 319 -0.85 39.50 12.37
CA GLY A 319 -0.31 40.48 13.32
C GLY A 319 -1.05 40.60 14.66
N GLN A 320 -2.20 39.95 14.84
CA GLN A 320 -3.02 40.01 16.06
C GLN A 320 -2.85 38.75 16.92
N ARG A 321 -1.66 38.59 17.53
CA ARG A 321 -1.27 37.37 18.28
C ARG A 321 -2.21 37.02 19.43
N ASP A 322 -2.75 38.01 20.12
CA ASP A 322 -3.63 37.79 21.28
C ASP A 322 -4.97 37.17 20.89
N ILE A 323 -5.56 37.63 19.78
CA ILE A 323 -6.79 37.05 19.20
C ILE A 323 -6.54 35.61 18.77
N GLN A 324 -5.46 35.35 18.02
CA GLN A 324 -5.09 34.01 17.57
C GLN A 324 -4.91 33.04 18.75
N THR A 325 -4.21 33.48 19.80
CA THR A 325 -3.94 32.65 20.98
C THR A 325 -5.23 32.37 21.76
N THR A 326 -6.10 33.37 21.90
CA THR A 326 -7.35 33.26 22.66
C THR A 326 -8.35 32.34 21.95
N LEU A 327 -8.55 32.53 20.63
CA LEU A 327 -9.37 31.63 19.80
C LEU A 327 -8.88 30.19 19.88
N LYS A 328 -7.55 29.99 19.81
CA LYS A 328 -6.92 28.67 19.96
C LYS A 328 -7.20 28.05 21.33
N ASN A 329 -7.13 28.83 22.41
CA ASN A 329 -7.42 28.32 23.76
C ASN A 329 -8.89 27.89 23.91
N HIS A 330 -9.84 28.63 23.33
CA HIS A 330 -11.26 28.24 23.33
C HIS A 330 -11.50 26.99 22.50
N LEU A 331 -10.91 26.90 21.31
CA LEU A 331 -10.99 25.71 20.46
C LEU A 331 -10.33 24.50 21.15
N GLU A 332 -9.19 24.68 21.79
CA GLU A 332 -8.52 23.61 22.55
C GLU A 332 -9.40 23.06 23.67
N TYR A 333 -10.07 23.95 24.40
CA TYR A 333 -11.00 23.56 25.43
C TYR A 333 -12.23 22.84 24.86
N ALA A 334 -12.83 23.37 23.78
CA ALA A 334 -13.92 22.71 23.08
C ALA A 334 -13.53 21.29 22.63
N MET A 335 -12.38 21.13 21.98
CA MET A 335 -11.90 19.84 21.49
C MET A 335 -11.66 18.80 22.60
N ARG A 336 -11.42 19.22 23.85
CA ARG A 336 -11.29 18.30 25.00
C ARG A 336 -12.63 17.89 25.59
N HIS A 337 -13.62 18.76 25.54
CA HIS A 337 -14.83 18.65 26.37
C HIS A 337 -16.14 18.45 25.62
N THR A 338 -16.19 18.66 24.29
CA THR A 338 -17.44 18.57 23.50
C THR A 338 -17.46 17.35 22.57
N ASP A 339 -18.65 16.82 22.25
CA ASP A 339 -18.83 15.74 21.28
C ASP A 339 -20.20 15.81 20.58
N LEU A 340 -20.38 16.82 19.72
CA LEU A 340 -21.64 17.11 19.02
C LEU A 340 -22.24 15.88 18.32
N THR A 341 -21.42 14.99 17.76
CA THR A 341 -21.91 13.77 17.10
C THR A 341 -22.47 12.77 18.09
N ALA A 342 -21.80 12.54 19.22
CA ALA A 342 -22.31 11.64 20.26
C ALA A 342 -23.56 12.23 20.92
N ASP A 343 -23.59 13.53 21.18
CA ASP A 343 -24.73 14.23 21.77
C ASP A 343 -25.95 14.14 20.85
N ARG A 344 -25.77 14.37 19.55
CA ARG A 344 -26.81 14.17 18.53
C ARG A 344 -27.32 12.72 18.50
N LEU A 345 -26.43 11.73 18.57
CA LEU A 345 -26.81 10.31 18.62
C LEU A 345 -27.55 9.94 19.92
N ALA A 346 -27.26 10.62 21.03
CA ALA A 346 -27.95 10.49 22.30
C ALA A 346 -29.33 11.19 22.33
N GLY A 347 -29.68 11.94 21.26
CA GLY A 347 -30.96 12.61 21.11
C GLY A 347 -30.97 14.08 21.56
N ASP A 348 -29.80 14.70 21.72
CA ASP A 348 -29.68 16.12 22.03
C ASP A 348 -30.21 17.00 20.88
N GLN A 349 -31.18 17.88 21.19
CA GLN A 349 -31.84 18.73 20.20
C GLN A 349 -30.98 19.93 19.78
N ASP A 350 -30.11 20.43 20.66
CA ASP A 350 -29.22 21.55 20.37
C ASP A 350 -28.09 21.08 19.44
N ALA A 351 -27.53 19.89 19.67
CA ALA A 351 -26.56 19.27 18.76
C ALA A 351 -27.15 18.97 17.37
N GLU A 352 -28.38 18.45 17.29
CA GLU A 352 -29.11 18.29 16.02
C GLU A 352 -29.29 19.64 15.31
N ARG A 353 -29.69 20.69 16.02
CA ARG A 353 -29.87 22.04 15.44
C ARG A 353 -28.56 22.59 14.87
N VAL A 354 -27.45 22.40 15.57
CA VAL A 354 -26.12 22.88 15.15
C VAL A 354 -25.61 22.14 13.92
N MET A 355 -25.75 20.82 13.86
CA MET A 355 -25.15 20.01 12.78
C MET A 355 -26.01 19.97 11.50
N LYS A 356 -27.34 19.96 11.63
CA LYS A 356 -28.29 19.76 10.53
C LYS A 356 -28.10 20.67 9.30
N PRO A 357 -27.77 21.97 9.43
CA PRO A 357 -27.55 22.84 8.27
C PRO A 357 -26.45 22.35 7.32
N TYR A 358 -25.51 21.55 7.80
CA TYR A 358 -24.33 21.12 7.05
C TYR A 358 -24.45 19.69 6.51
N ASP A 359 -25.42 18.90 6.98
CA ASP A 359 -25.57 17.47 6.64
C ASP A 359 -25.55 17.22 5.13
N GLN A 360 -26.27 18.05 4.35
CA GLN A 360 -26.36 17.89 2.89
C GLN A 360 -25.01 18.13 2.21
N VAL A 361 -24.31 19.20 2.56
CA VAL A 361 -23.01 19.54 1.96
C VAL A 361 -21.98 18.47 2.31
N ILE A 362 -21.94 18.04 3.57
CA ILE A 362 -21.02 17.00 4.03
C ILE A 362 -21.29 15.67 3.32
N ALA A 363 -22.56 15.24 3.24
CA ALA A 363 -22.92 14.00 2.53
C ALA A 363 -22.58 14.05 1.04
N GLN A 364 -22.78 15.20 0.38
CA GLN A 364 -22.42 15.39 -1.02
C GLN A 364 -20.91 15.27 -1.23
N VAL A 365 -20.12 15.93 -0.40
CA VAL A 365 -18.65 15.93 -0.48
C VAL A 365 -18.09 14.54 -0.15
N GLN A 366 -18.67 13.85 0.85
CA GLN A 366 -18.33 12.45 1.15
C GLN A 366 -18.61 11.54 -0.06
N THR A 367 -19.75 11.71 -0.73
CA THR A 367 -20.11 10.95 -1.94
C THR A 367 -19.13 11.23 -3.08
N GLU A 368 -18.87 12.50 -3.38
CA GLU A 368 -17.91 12.94 -4.40
C GLU A 368 -16.53 12.33 -4.16
N LEU A 369 -16.00 12.49 -2.94
CA LEU A 369 -14.67 12.00 -2.60
C LEU A 369 -14.64 10.47 -2.55
N SER A 370 -15.72 9.78 -2.18
CA SER A 370 -15.74 8.30 -2.12
C SER A 370 -15.67 7.59 -3.48
N ALA A 371 -15.73 8.32 -4.60
CA ALA A 371 -15.63 7.75 -5.95
C ALA A 371 -14.32 6.98 -6.19
N ILE A 372 -13.23 7.36 -5.50
CA ILE A 372 -11.95 6.66 -5.54
C ILE A 372 -11.74 5.92 -4.21
N PRO A 373 -11.57 4.59 -4.23
CA PRO A 373 -11.23 3.81 -3.05
C PRO A 373 -10.00 4.35 -2.31
N ASN A 374 -10.03 4.27 -0.99
CA ASN A 374 -9.00 4.87 -0.13
C ASN A 374 -7.57 4.40 -0.46
N ASP A 375 -7.39 3.10 -0.64
CA ASP A 375 -6.13 2.47 -1.04
C ASP A 375 -5.59 3.02 -2.37
N GLN A 376 -6.47 3.22 -3.36
CA GLN A 376 -6.08 3.82 -4.64
C GLN A 376 -5.68 5.29 -4.51
N ARG A 377 -6.35 6.06 -3.65
CA ARG A 377 -5.99 7.45 -3.39
C ARG A 377 -4.64 7.57 -2.70
N VAL A 378 -4.42 6.78 -1.65
CA VAL A 378 -3.13 6.71 -0.94
C VAL A 378 -2.01 6.38 -1.93
N TYR A 379 -2.23 5.37 -2.79
CA TYR A 379 -1.27 5.02 -3.83
C TYR A 379 -1.02 6.14 -4.84
N ARG A 380 -2.08 6.78 -5.35
CA ARG A 380 -2.01 7.92 -6.28
C ARG A 380 -1.18 9.05 -5.69
N ASN A 381 -1.41 9.39 -4.43
CA ASN A 381 -0.70 10.47 -3.75
C ASN A 381 0.78 10.12 -3.54
N LEU A 382 1.09 8.88 -3.16
CA LEU A 382 2.48 8.40 -3.10
C LEU A 382 3.17 8.54 -4.47
N LYS A 383 2.48 8.21 -5.57
CA LYS A 383 3.01 8.32 -6.94
C LYS A 383 3.22 9.77 -7.37
N LEU A 384 2.27 10.67 -7.11
CA LEU A 384 2.42 12.10 -7.42
C LEU A 384 3.57 12.74 -6.63
N SER A 385 3.63 12.51 -5.31
CA SER A 385 4.71 13.02 -4.47
C SER A 385 6.08 12.46 -4.86
N SER A 386 6.14 11.24 -5.42
CA SER A 386 7.40 10.63 -5.84
C SER A 386 8.11 11.41 -6.93
N GLN A 387 7.36 12.09 -7.82
CA GLN A 387 7.95 12.87 -8.91
C GLN A 387 8.70 14.10 -8.39
N MET A 388 8.22 14.70 -7.29
CA MET A 388 8.90 15.83 -6.64
C MET A 388 10.17 15.41 -5.92
N VAL A 389 10.21 14.18 -5.38
CA VAL A 389 11.31 13.67 -4.56
C VAL A 389 12.39 12.98 -5.40
N LEU A 390 11.99 12.12 -6.35
CA LEU A 390 12.91 11.32 -7.16
C LEU A 390 13.26 11.99 -8.50
N GLY A 391 12.48 12.99 -8.92
CA GLY A 391 12.66 13.68 -10.21
C GLY A 391 11.88 13.02 -11.36
N PRO A 392 12.19 13.40 -12.62
CA PRO A 392 11.43 12.96 -13.79
C PRO A 392 11.60 11.47 -14.09
N SER A 393 10.68 10.92 -14.89
CA SER A 393 10.73 9.55 -15.40
C SER A 393 12.02 9.28 -16.18
N ILE A 394 12.54 8.06 -16.05
CA ILE A 394 13.68 7.56 -16.81
C ILE A 394 13.21 7.06 -18.19
N ASN A 395 14.02 7.24 -19.22
CA ASN A 395 13.70 6.76 -20.56
C ASN A 395 14.46 5.44 -20.84
N LEU A 396 13.73 4.38 -21.19
CA LEU A 396 14.30 3.05 -21.43
C LEU A 396 15.33 3.03 -22.58
N ARG A 397 15.15 3.84 -23.63
CA ARG A 397 16.13 4.02 -24.72
C ARG A 397 17.51 4.43 -24.18
N ASN A 398 17.52 5.39 -23.25
CA ASN A 398 18.75 5.92 -22.68
C ASN A 398 19.45 4.88 -21.78
N LEU A 399 18.69 3.98 -21.15
CA LEU A 399 19.24 2.91 -20.31
C LEU A 399 19.88 1.79 -21.15
N VAL A 400 19.31 1.46 -22.31
CA VAL A 400 19.92 0.49 -23.26
C VAL A 400 21.19 1.08 -23.91
N GLY A 401 21.15 2.38 -24.22
CA GLY A 401 22.29 3.15 -24.72
C GLY A 401 22.19 3.52 -26.21
N PRO A 402 23.26 4.09 -26.80
CA PRO A 402 23.21 4.74 -28.12
C PRO A 402 22.90 3.79 -29.28
N VAL A 403 23.19 2.49 -29.14
CA VAL A 403 22.88 1.46 -30.16
C VAL A 403 21.38 1.23 -30.32
N PHE A 404 20.55 1.70 -29.38
CA PHE A 404 19.12 1.46 -29.40
C PHE A 404 18.50 1.88 -30.73
N GLY A 405 18.79 3.08 -31.23
CA GLY A 405 18.20 3.57 -32.49
C GLY A 405 18.71 2.89 -33.77
N VAL A 406 19.77 2.08 -33.66
CA VAL A 406 20.28 1.27 -34.79
C VAL A 406 19.46 -0.02 -34.91
N VAL A 407 19.16 -0.65 -33.79
CA VAL A 407 18.57 -2.01 -33.73
C VAL A 407 17.08 -2.00 -33.45
N PHE A 408 16.64 -1.11 -32.57
CA PHE A 408 15.27 -1.05 -32.07
C PHE A 408 14.55 0.21 -32.53
N GLU A 409 13.24 0.10 -32.59
CA GLU A 409 12.31 1.21 -32.75
C GLU A 409 11.15 1.09 -31.75
N GLU A 410 10.42 2.18 -31.58
CA GLU A 410 9.18 2.22 -30.80
C GLU A 410 8.00 1.93 -31.75
N GLN A 411 7.03 1.13 -31.31
CA GLN A 411 5.81 0.88 -32.11
C GLN A 411 5.06 2.18 -32.43
N MET A 412 4.97 3.08 -31.46
CA MET A 412 4.50 4.45 -31.65
C MET A 412 5.65 5.43 -31.53
N VAL A 413 5.78 6.32 -32.52
CA VAL A 413 6.82 7.36 -32.52
C VAL A 413 6.65 8.27 -31.30
N ASN A 414 7.73 8.45 -30.53
CA ASN A 414 7.79 9.26 -29.30
C ASN A 414 6.82 8.76 -28.22
N SER A 415 6.80 7.46 -27.99
CA SER A 415 5.87 6.86 -27.03
C SER A 415 6.17 7.36 -25.61
N SER A 416 5.15 7.85 -24.91
CA SER A 416 5.28 8.14 -23.47
C SER A 416 5.42 6.86 -22.65
N VAL A 417 5.11 5.69 -23.23
CA VAL A 417 5.10 4.38 -22.56
C VAL A 417 6.51 3.91 -22.18
N ILE A 418 7.55 4.31 -22.91
CA ILE A 418 8.95 3.98 -22.59
C ILE A 418 9.54 4.84 -21.46
N HIS A 419 8.78 5.81 -20.94
CA HIS A 419 9.19 6.67 -19.83
C HIS A 419 8.69 6.08 -18.51
N ILE A 420 9.59 5.43 -17.78
CA ILE A 420 9.28 4.73 -16.55
C ILE A 420 9.40 5.71 -15.37
N PRO A 421 8.32 5.96 -14.59
CA PRO A 421 8.40 6.77 -13.39
C PRO A 421 9.46 6.22 -12.43
N GLN A 422 10.30 7.07 -11.85
CA GLN A 422 11.40 6.60 -11.00
C GLN A 422 10.94 5.79 -9.77
N MET A 423 9.73 6.05 -9.26
CA MET A 423 9.11 5.24 -8.21
C MET A 423 8.95 3.75 -8.60
N LEU A 424 8.82 3.46 -9.89
CA LEU A 424 8.67 2.12 -10.48
C LEU A 424 10.02 1.58 -10.98
N THR A 425 11.11 1.93 -10.32
CA THR A 425 12.45 1.36 -10.54
C THR A 425 12.93 0.68 -9.27
N LYS A 426 13.99 -0.12 -9.34
CA LYS A 426 14.58 -0.72 -8.12
C LYS A 426 14.95 0.35 -7.09
N LYS A 427 15.54 1.47 -7.54
CA LYS A 427 15.87 2.60 -6.67
C LYS A 427 14.62 3.19 -6.02
N GLY A 428 13.57 3.46 -6.79
CA GLY A 428 12.31 4.00 -6.27
C GLY A 428 11.59 3.04 -5.31
N PHE A 429 11.69 1.74 -5.55
CA PHE A 429 11.21 0.70 -4.66
C PHE A 429 11.94 0.76 -3.30
N GLU A 430 13.27 0.76 -3.31
CA GLU A 430 14.11 0.68 -2.12
C GLU A 430 14.11 1.99 -1.32
N ASP A 431 14.30 3.12 -1.99
CA ASP A 431 14.57 4.41 -1.34
C ASP A 431 13.31 5.20 -1.03
N TYR A 432 12.19 4.92 -1.70
CA TYR A 432 10.96 5.72 -1.58
C TYR A 432 9.73 4.90 -1.23
N PHE A 433 9.29 3.98 -2.09
CA PHE A 433 7.99 3.32 -1.92
C PHE A 433 7.93 2.47 -0.65
N MET A 434 8.93 1.60 -0.43
CA MET A 434 8.91 0.74 0.74
C MET A 434 8.94 1.52 2.07
N PRO A 435 9.87 2.47 2.30
CA PRO A 435 9.86 3.31 3.50
C PRO A 435 8.54 4.09 3.68
N LYS A 436 7.99 4.68 2.61
CA LYS A 436 6.73 5.45 2.69
C LYS A 436 5.50 4.56 2.88
N SER A 437 5.51 3.34 2.36
CA SER A 437 4.41 2.37 2.54
C SER A 437 4.30 1.90 3.99
N GLU A 438 5.42 1.73 4.70
CA GLU A 438 5.42 1.44 6.14
C GLU A 438 4.93 2.65 6.94
N GLY A 439 5.27 3.86 6.47
CA GLY A 439 4.83 5.13 7.03
C GLY A 439 3.40 5.56 6.64
N ILE A 440 2.59 4.71 6.00
CA ILE A 440 1.15 4.98 5.80
C ILE A 440 0.56 5.25 7.18
N SER A 441 0.11 6.49 7.37
CA SER A 441 -0.29 7.03 8.65
C SER A 441 -1.68 6.56 9.04
N GLU A 442 -1.99 6.69 10.33
CA GLU A 442 -3.34 6.47 10.83
C GLU A 442 -4.36 7.40 10.15
N LEU A 443 -3.92 8.60 9.74
CA LEU A 443 -4.73 9.56 8.98
C LEU A 443 -5.29 8.96 7.69
N ALA A 444 -4.52 8.13 6.98
CA ALA A 444 -4.99 7.48 5.75
C ALA A 444 -6.12 6.48 6.02
N LEU A 445 -6.16 5.82 7.19
CA LEU A 445 -7.28 4.95 7.56
C LEU A 445 -8.50 5.76 8.00
N ILE A 446 -8.26 6.82 8.76
CA ILE A 446 -9.29 7.73 9.25
C ILE A 446 -10.05 8.37 8.10
N ASP A 447 -9.42 8.55 6.93
CA ASP A 447 -10.10 9.03 5.73
C ASP A 447 -11.32 8.16 5.36
N SER A 448 -11.32 6.86 5.65
CA SER A 448 -12.52 6.02 5.44
C SER A 448 -13.67 6.37 6.39
N TRP A 449 -13.35 6.76 7.63
CA TRP A 449 -14.33 7.29 8.59
C TRP A 449 -14.75 8.73 8.28
N VAL A 450 -13.81 9.57 7.82
CA VAL A 450 -14.10 10.95 7.36
C VAL A 450 -15.11 10.92 6.22
N LEU A 451 -14.96 9.97 5.30
CA LEU A 451 -15.85 9.76 4.17
C LEU A 451 -17.18 9.05 4.52
N GLY A 452 -17.40 8.68 5.78
CA GLY A 452 -18.61 7.97 6.21
C GLY A 452 -18.70 6.52 5.75
N LEU A 453 -17.59 5.95 5.26
CA LEU A 453 -17.50 4.54 4.81
C LEU A 453 -17.26 3.57 5.97
N SER A 454 -16.66 4.06 7.06
CA SER A 454 -16.48 3.33 8.32
C SER A 454 -17.28 3.97 9.45
N LYS A 455 -17.88 3.13 10.31
CA LYS A 455 -18.58 3.58 11.52
C LYS A 455 -17.63 3.89 12.68
N THR A 456 -16.40 3.38 12.63
CA THR A 456 -15.40 3.57 13.68
C THR A 456 -14.17 4.27 13.12
N ALA A 457 -13.64 5.22 13.88
CA ALA A 457 -12.35 5.85 13.60
C ALA A 457 -11.17 5.14 14.30
N GLN A 458 -11.47 4.20 15.20
CA GLN A 458 -10.49 3.33 15.82
C GLN A 458 -10.27 2.12 14.90
N PHE A 459 -9.06 2.05 14.33
CA PHE A 459 -8.66 0.97 13.45
C PHE A 459 -7.66 0.07 14.17
N SER A 460 -7.81 -1.24 14.01
CA SER A 460 -6.87 -2.21 14.56
C SER A 460 -5.55 -2.20 13.78
N GLU A 461 -4.48 -2.75 14.38
CA GLU A 461 -3.24 -2.97 13.63
C GLU A 461 -3.45 -3.92 12.43
N ALA A 462 -4.45 -4.81 12.48
CA ALA A 462 -4.82 -5.65 11.35
C ALA A 462 -5.37 -4.81 10.17
N ASP A 463 -6.15 -3.77 10.44
CA ASP A 463 -6.69 -2.86 9.41
C ASP A 463 -5.56 -2.04 8.74
N LYS A 464 -4.57 -1.59 9.54
CA LYS A 464 -3.35 -0.94 9.05
C LYS A 464 -2.58 -1.85 8.11
N ILE A 465 -2.36 -3.09 8.51
CA ILE A 465 -1.69 -4.09 7.66
C ILE A 465 -2.48 -4.34 6.37
N ALA A 466 -3.81 -4.47 6.46
CA ALA A 466 -4.65 -4.70 5.30
C ALA A 466 -4.59 -3.55 4.28
N LEU A 467 -4.62 -2.29 4.73
CA LEU A 467 -4.45 -1.12 3.85
C LEU A 467 -3.05 -1.11 3.20
N ARG A 468 -1.99 -1.34 4.00
CA ARG A 468 -0.61 -1.41 3.49
C ARG A 468 -0.48 -2.47 2.40
N ASP A 469 -1.04 -3.66 2.63
CA ASP A 469 -0.96 -4.77 1.67
C ASP A 469 -1.78 -4.51 0.39
N LYS A 470 -2.92 -3.81 0.48
CA LYS A 470 -3.65 -3.33 -0.72
C LYS A 470 -2.83 -2.32 -1.52
N VAL A 471 -2.25 -1.31 -0.86
CA VAL A 471 -1.38 -0.31 -1.52
C VAL A 471 -0.15 -0.95 -2.17
N ARG A 472 0.46 -1.94 -1.50
CA ARG A 472 1.56 -2.74 -2.07
C ARG A 472 1.11 -3.53 -3.30
N SER A 473 -0.06 -4.15 -3.25
CA SER A 473 -0.61 -4.88 -4.39
C SER A 473 -0.86 -3.96 -5.59
N LEU A 474 -1.39 -2.76 -5.36
CA LEU A 474 -1.54 -1.73 -6.40
C LEU A 474 -0.19 -1.32 -7.00
N TYR A 475 0.83 -1.14 -6.16
CA TYR A 475 2.19 -0.85 -6.62
C TYR A 475 2.77 -1.97 -7.48
N VAL A 476 2.68 -3.24 -7.06
CA VAL A 476 3.15 -4.39 -7.84
C VAL A 476 2.45 -4.44 -9.21
N ALA A 477 1.14 -4.25 -9.23
CA ALA A 477 0.36 -4.26 -10.47
C ALA A 477 0.78 -3.13 -11.41
N ASP A 478 0.96 -1.91 -10.90
CA ASP A 478 1.40 -0.75 -11.68
C ASP A 478 2.85 -0.89 -12.16
N TYR A 479 3.75 -1.44 -11.32
CA TYR A 479 5.12 -1.76 -11.67
C TYR A 479 5.18 -2.76 -12.82
N THR A 480 4.47 -3.88 -12.68
CA THR A 480 4.43 -4.95 -13.67
C THR A 480 3.84 -4.44 -14.98
N LYS A 481 2.73 -3.71 -14.92
CA LYS A 481 2.08 -3.12 -16.10
C LYS A 481 3.01 -2.16 -16.81
N THR A 482 3.63 -1.23 -16.09
CA THR A 482 4.51 -0.20 -16.66
C THR A 482 5.70 -0.82 -17.39
N TRP A 483 6.40 -1.78 -16.75
CA TRP A 483 7.54 -2.44 -17.38
C TRP A 483 7.14 -3.33 -18.56
N ARG A 484 6.04 -4.10 -18.46
CA ARG A 484 5.54 -4.89 -19.60
C ARG A 484 5.15 -4.02 -20.77
N SER A 485 4.43 -2.92 -20.53
CA SER A 485 4.07 -1.97 -21.59
C SER A 485 5.30 -1.33 -22.22
N ALA A 486 6.29 -0.92 -21.43
CA ALA A 486 7.54 -0.33 -21.94
C ALA A 486 8.34 -1.33 -22.80
N LEU A 487 8.41 -2.61 -22.39
CA LEU A 487 9.08 -3.65 -23.17
C LEU A 487 8.33 -3.98 -24.48
N ASN A 488 7.00 -4.11 -24.42
CA ASN A 488 6.18 -4.42 -25.60
C ASN A 488 6.19 -3.31 -26.64
N GLU A 489 6.43 -2.07 -26.22
CA GLU A 489 6.57 -0.91 -27.10
C GLU A 489 7.85 -0.95 -27.93
N ILE A 490 8.88 -1.68 -27.48
CA ILE A 490 10.15 -1.81 -28.18
C ILE A 490 10.04 -2.98 -29.15
N ASN A 491 10.50 -2.79 -30.38
CA ASN A 491 10.62 -3.87 -31.35
C ASN A 491 11.86 -3.68 -32.24
N VAL A 492 12.25 -4.71 -33.00
CA VAL A 492 13.30 -4.60 -34.01
C VAL A 492 12.84 -3.65 -35.12
N ARG A 493 13.74 -2.80 -35.61
CA ARG A 493 13.46 -1.85 -36.68
C ARG A 493 13.14 -2.57 -38.00
N TYR A 494 12.28 -1.96 -38.83
CA TYR A 494 12.08 -2.39 -40.21
C TYR A 494 13.40 -2.35 -41.02
N PHE A 495 13.55 -3.28 -41.97
CA PHE A 495 14.69 -3.31 -42.87
C PHE A 495 14.35 -2.68 -44.22
N ASN A 496 15.15 -1.70 -44.65
CA ASN A 496 14.94 -1.06 -45.94
C ASN A 496 15.45 -1.92 -47.11
N ASP A 497 16.62 -2.53 -46.92
CA ASP A 497 17.27 -3.39 -47.90
C ASP A 497 18.22 -4.39 -47.20
N ILE A 498 18.91 -5.22 -47.99
CA ILE A 498 19.86 -6.22 -47.48
C ILE A 498 21.04 -5.60 -46.74
N ASN A 499 21.52 -4.41 -47.15
CA ASN A 499 22.62 -3.74 -46.44
C ASN A 499 22.15 -3.29 -45.05
N ASP A 500 20.95 -2.71 -44.98
CA ASP A 500 20.35 -2.26 -43.74
C ASP A 500 20.11 -3.42 -42.76
N ALA A 501 19.58 -4.55 -43.28
CA ALA A 501 19.42 -5.78 -42.52
C ALA A 501 20.76 -6.29 -41.95
N THR A 502 21.83 -6.27 -42.76
CA THR A 502 23.17 -6.69 -42.34
C THR A 502 23.68 -5.81 -41.21
N VAL A 503 23.53 -4.48 -41.29
CA VAL A 503 23.96 -3.54 -40.24
C VAL A 503 23.23 -3.80 -38.91
N VAL A 504 21.90 -4.02 -38.94
CA VAL A 504 21.14 -4.33 -37.72
C VAL A 504 21.60 -5.67 -37.13
N LEU A 505 21.71 -6.71 -37.94
CA LEU A 505 22.12 -8.06 -37.53
C LEU A 505 23.56 -8.08 -37.00
N GLU A 506 24.47 -7.30 -37.59
CA GLU A 506 25.84 -7.12 -37.10
C GLU A 506 25.84 -6.47 -35.70
N ASN A 507 25.04 -5.42 -35.50
CA ASN A 507 24.95 -4.76 -34.19
C ASN A 507 24.33 -5.68 -33.12
N LEU A 508 23.38 -6.54 -33.49
CA LEU A 508 22.78 -7.55 -32.61
C LEU A 508 23.78 -8.62 -32.15
N THR A 509 24.74 -8.98 -33.00
CA THR A 509 25.74 -10.05 -32.77
C THR A 509 27.09 -9.51 -32.27
N SER A 510 27.32 -8.22 -32.41
CA SER A 510 28.53 -7.54 -31.94
C SER A 510 28.67 -7.52 -30.41
N ASN A 511 29.85 -7.12 -29.94
CA ASN A 511 30.15 -6.86 -28.52
C ASN A 511 29.32 -5.73 -27.88
N VAL A 512 28.44 -5.06 -28.63
CA VAL A 512 27.55 -4.03 -28.09
C VAL A 512 26.37 -4.67 -27.34
N GLU A 513 25.97 -5.90 -27.69
CA GLU A 513 25.00 -6.71 -26.93
C GLU A 513 23.65 -6.00 -26.62
N PRO A 514 22.97 -5.42 -27.62
CA PRO A 514 21.76 -4.60 -27.40
C PRO A 514 20.61 -5.35 -26.71
N ILE A 515 20.34 -6.62 -27.08
CA ILE A 515 19.30 -7.43 -26.44
C ILE A 515 19.72 -7.76 -25.00
N GLN A 516 20.98 -8.15 -24.76
CA GLN A 516 21.43 -8.43 -23.39
C GLN A 516 21.43 -7.17 -22.52
N ARG A 517 21.70 -5.98 -23.07
CA ARG A 517 21.57 -4.71 -22.33
C ARG A 517 20.13 -4.43 -21.94
N LEU A 518 19.17 -4.62 -22.86
CA LEU A 518 17.75 -4.49 -22.54
C LEU A 518 17.33 -5.46 -21.43
N LEU A 519 17.76 -6.72 -21.51
CA LEU A 519 17.49 -7.72 -20.47
C LEU A 519 18.17 -7.40 -19.14
N ARG A 520 19.42 -6.90 -19.12
CA ARG A 520 20.09 -6.44 -17.88
C ARG A 520 19.39 -5.25 -17.25
N VAL A 521 18.85 -4.32 -18.05
CA VAL A 521 18.06 -3.19 -17.54
C VAL A 521 16.76 -3.69 -16.90
N LEU A 522 16.10 -4.66 -17.52
CA LEU A 522 14.92 -5.31 -16.95
C LEU A 522 15.27 -6.04 -15.64
N GLU A 523 16.28 -6.90 -15.68
CA GLU A 523 16.75 -7.71 -14.55
C GLU A 523 17.11 -6.82 -13.36
N SER A 524 17.94 -5.80 -13.56
CA SER A 524 18.35 -4.85 -12.51
C SER A 524 17.20 -4.06 -11.89
N ASN A 525 16.04 -4.00 -12.54
CA ASN A 525 14.84 -3.34 -12.03
C ASN A 525 13.75 -4.30 -11.57
N THR A 526 13.77 -5.57 -11.93
CA THR A 526 12.69 -6.52 -11.55
C THR A 526 13.20 -7.59 -10.58
N GLN A 527 14.46 -7.98 -10.68
CA GLN A 527 15.13 -8.87 -9.75
C GLN A 527 15.81 -8.06 -8.64
N MET A 528 15.05 -7.73 -7.60
CA MET A 528 15.52 -6.85 -6.51
C MET A 528 16.46 -7.58 -5.54
N TYR A 529 16.23 -8.88 -5.31
CA TYR A 529 17.04 -9.73 -4.45
C TYR A 529 17.58 -10.92 -5.23
N THR A 530 18.87 -11.22 -5.05
CA THR A 530 19.46 -12.49 -5.47
C THR A 530 19.33 -13.52 -4.35
N ASN A 531 19.24 -14.80 -4.69
CA ASN A 531 19.21 -15.87 -3.68
C ASN A 531 20.46 -15.76 -2.78
N ILE A 532 20.27 -15.54 -1.48
CA ILE A 532 21.34 -15.57 -0.50
C ILE A 532 21.73 -17.04 -0.32
N VAL A 533 22.91 -17.43 -0.80
CA VAL A 533 23.41 -18.81 -0.65
C VAL A 533 24.17 -18.92 0.67
N GLY A 534 23.76 -19.86 1.54
CA GLY A 534 24.61 -20.34 2.65
C GLY A 534 24.25 -19.90 4.07
N ASP A 535 23.16 -19.13 4.28
CA ASP A 535 22.66 -18.79 5.63
C ASP A 535 21.14 -19.00 5.70
N GLU A 536 20.74 -20.18 6.16
CA GLU A 536 19.33 -20.58 6.29
C GLU A 536 18.53 -19.63 7.19
N ALA A 537 19.15 -19.07 8.23
CA ALA A 537 18.49 -18.16 9.16
C ALA A 537 18.26 -16.78 8.54
N ALA A 538 19.25 -16.25 7.81
CA ALA A 538 19.09 -15.01 7.05
C ALA A 538 18.06 -15.15 5.91
N GLN A 539 18.03 -16.32 5.27
CA GLN A 539 17.07 -16.61 4.21
C GLN A 539 15.64 -16.74 4.76
N GLU A 540 15.44 -17.43 5.89
CA GLU A 540 14.13 -17.52 6.53
C GLU A 540 13.63 -16.14 7.02
N ALA A 541 14.52 -15.31 7.55
CA ALA A 541 14.18 -13.93 7.95
C ALA A 541 13.82 -13.05 6.74
N LEU A 542 14.54 -13.18 5.62
CA LEU A 542 14.27 -12.44 4.39
C LEU A 542 12.89 -12.81 3.82
N LEU A 543 12.58 -14.11 3.75
CA LEU A 543 11.30 -14.64 3.26
C LEU A 543 10.09 -14.10 4.05
N LYS A 544 10.27 -13.81 5.34
CA LYS A 544 9.23 -13.23 6.21
C LYS A 544 9.07 -11.71 6.06
N SER A 545 9.99 -11.02 5.40
CA SER A 545 9.95 -9.56 5.27
C SER A 545 8.90 -9.11 4.24
N SER A 546 8.15 -8.04 4.58
CA SER A 546 7.20 -7.40 3.65
C SER A 546 7.88 -6.96 2.36
N LYS A 547 9.10 -6.42 2.47
CA LYS A 547 9.93 -5.96 1.35
C LYS A 547 10.27 -7.09 0.38
N TYR A 548 10.68 -8.26 0.87
CA TYR A 548 10.97 -9.40 0.01
C TYR A 548 9.72 -9.93 -0.69
N ARG A 549 8.58 -10.04 0.03
CA ARG A 549 7.31 -10.49 -0.56
C ARG A 549 6.88 -9.61 -1.74
N VAL A 550 6.95 -8.29 -1.59
CA VAL A 550 6.61 -7.35 -2.67
C VAL A 550 7.60 -7.47 -3.84
N ALA A 551 8.90 -7.56 -3.55
CA ALA A 551 9.92 -7.76 -4.57
C ALA A 551 9.72 -9.06 -5.37
N SER A 552 9.42 -10.17 -4.69
CA SER A 552 9.15 -11.46 -5.33
C SER A 552 7.90 -11.41 -6.21
N GLN A 553 6.85 -10.68 -5.79
CA GLN A 553 5.67 -10.45 -6.61
C GLN A 553 5.95 -9.59 -7.86
N ILE A 554 6.94 -8.69 -7.80
CA ILE A 554 7.42 -7.93 -8.97
C ILE A 554 8.26 -8.80 -9.89
N ASP A 555 9.12 -9.67 -9.35
CA ASP A 555 10.01 -10.54 -10.12
C ASP A 555 9.25 -11.64 -10.87
N ALA A 556 8.27 -12.29 -10.22
CA ALA A 556 7.58 -13.45 -10.78
C ALA A 556 7.03 -13.26 -12.22
N PRO A 557 6.34 -12.15 -12.56
CA PRO A 557 5.89 -11.84 -13.92
C PRO A 557 6.98 -11.70 -14.99
N PHE A 558 8.25 -11.53 -14.61
CA PHE A 558 9.41 -11.36 -15.49
C PHE A 558 10.45 -12.48 -15.34
N SER A 559 10.20 -13.46 -14.47
CA SER A 559 11.14 -14.54 -14.15
C SER A 559 11.69 -15.26 -15.39
N GLU A 560 10.84 -15.58 -16.37
CA GLU A 560 11.28 -16.18 -17.64
C GLU A 560 12.26 -15.28 -18.40
N LEU A 561 11.98 -13.98 -18.51
CA LEU A 561 12.87 -13.00 -19.16
C LEU A 561 14.17 -12.78 -18.38
N ASN A 562 14.10 -12.70 -17.05
CA ASN A 562 15.27 -12.54 -16.19
C ASN A 562 16.19 -13.77 -16.26
N SER A 563 15.60 -14.97 -16.37
CA SER A 563 16.36 -16.22 -16.50
C SER A 563 17.12 -16.37 -17.83
N MET A 564 16.79 -15.56 -18.85
CA MET A 564 17.44 -15.62 -20.17
C MET A 564 18.95 -15.39 -20.13
N LEU A 565 19.41 -14.56 -19.18
CA LEU A 565 20.83 -14.20 -19.00
C LEU A 565 21.56 -15.14 -18.03
N ALA A 566 20.83 -15.99 -17.31
CA ALA A 566 21.39 -16.88 -16.30
C ALA A 566 21.66 -18.28 -16.87
N PRO A 567 22.76 -18.94 -16.49
CA PRO A 567 22.97 -20.35 -16.82
C PRO A 567 21.99 -21.24 -16.05
N VAL A 568 21.56 -22.34 -16.67
CA VAL A 568 20.63 -23.32 -16.06
C VAL A 568 21.35 -24.67 -15.93
N GLY A 569 21.79 -24.99 -14.71
CA GLY A 569 22.63 -26.16 -14.45
C GLY A 569 23.97 -26.04 -15.19
N ASP A 570 24.35 -27.08 -15.93
CA ASP A 570 25.57 -27.08 -16.76
C ASP A 570 25.36 -26.44 -18.14
N LYS A 571 24.16 -25.94 -18.46
CA LYS A 571 23.87 -25.30 -19.75
C LYS A 571 24.15 -23.80 -19.71
N PRO A 572 24.72 -23.23 -20.79
CA PRO A 572 24.88 -21.78 -20.91
C PRO A 572 23.51 -21.08 -20.91
N ALA A 573 23.52 -19.76 -20.70
CA ALA A 573 22.33 -18.93 -20.74
C ALA A 573 21.59 -19.07 -22.08
N TYR A 574 20.25 -19.17 -22.04
CA TYR A 574 19.45 -19.42 -23.25
C TYR A 574 19.58 -18.29 -24.29
N ILE A 575 19.91 -17.07 -23.84
CA ILE A 575 20.24 -15.95 -24.72
C ILE A 575 21.39 -16.30 -25.70
N ASN A 576 22.32 -17.18 -25.33
CA ASN A 576 23.41 -17.57 -26.22
C ASN A 576 22.89 -18.36 -27.44
N GLU A 577 21.86 -19.19 -27.28
CA GLU A 577 21.22 -19.88 -28.41
C GLU A 577 20.53 -18.88 -29.35
N VAL A 578 19.88 -17.85 -28.78
CA VAL A 578 19.30 -16.76 -29.55
C VAL A 578 20.36 -16.01 -30.35
N ILE A 579 21.46 -15.60 -29.71
CA ILE A 579 22.54 -14.86 -30.37
C ILE A 579 23.20 -15.71 -31.46
N SER A 580 23.47 -17.00 -31.23
CA SER A 580 24.02 -17.88 -32.26
C SER A 580 23.09 -18.07 -33.46
N ALA A 581 21.76 -18.07 -33.24
CA ALA A 581 20.81 -18.13 -34.35
C ALA A 581 20.76 -16.82 -35.14
N VAL A 582 20.86 -15.67 -34.45
CA VAL A 582 20.97 -14.35 -35.10
C VAL A 582 22.29 -14.22 -35.85
N GLU A 583 23.39 -14.80 -35.35
CA GLU A 583 24.67 -14.88 -36.04
C GLU A 583 24.58 -15.72 -37.32
N GLY A 584 23.93 -16.89 -37.26
CA GLY A 584 23.66 -17.69 -38.46
C GLY A 584 22.79 -16.94 -39.48
N LEU A 585 21.82 -16.13 -39.03
CA LEU A 585 21.00 -15.29 -39.90
C LEU A 585 21.82 -14.12 -40.49
N HIS A 586 22.66 -13.48 -39.68
CA HIS A 586 23.60 -12.45 -40.12
C HIS A 586 24.49 -12.95 -41.25
N ASP A 587 25.17 -14.08 -41.03
CA ASP A 587 26.12 -14.65 -42.00
C ASP A 587 25.43 -15.04 -43.30
N TYR A 588 24.20 -15.53 -43.22
CA TYR A 588 23.37 -15.84 -44.37
C TYR A 588 23.02 -14.59 -45.19
N VAL A 589 22.49 -13.54 -44.55
CA VAL A 589 22.15 -12.28 -45.24
C VAL A 589 23.42 -11.62 -45.80
N LYS A 590 24.52 -11.66 -45.05
CA LYS A 590 25.83 -11.14 -45.46
C LYS A 590 26.41 -11.88 -46.67
N SER A 591 26.27 -13.20 -46.74
CA SER A 591 26.72 -13.99 -47.90
C SER A 591 26.01 -13.60 -49.20
N ILE A 592 24.73 -13.20 -49.11
CA ILE A 592 23.97 -12.67 -50.25
C ILE A 592 24.46 -11.27 -50.60
N GLN A 593 24.68 -10.42 -49.58
CA GLN A 593 25.17 -9.04 -49.73
C GLN A 593 26.55 -8.96 -50.40
N GLU A 594 27.47 -9.88 -50.05
CA GLU A 594 28.84 -9.91 -50.56
C GLU A 594 28.97 -10.62 -51.93
N SER A 595 27.88 -11.19 -52.47
CA SER A 595 27.87 -11.83 -53.79
C SER A 595 28.16 -10.82 -54.91
N SER A 596 28.83 -11.27 -55.97
CA SER A 596 29.07 -10.46 -57.18
C SER A 596 27.78 -10.03 -57.88
N ASP A 597 26.72 -10.83 -57.76
CA ASP A 597 25.36 -10.49 -58.17
C ASP A 597 24.41 -10.80 -57.00
N VAL A 598 24.11 -9.75 -56.22
CA VAL A 598 23.23 -9.82 -55.04
C VAL A 598 21.83 -10.28 -55.43
N GLY A 599 21.33 -9.86 -56.59
CA GLY A 599 20.00 -10.21 -57.08
C GLY A 599 19.88 -11.68 -57.45
N MET A 600 20.88 -12.23 -58.13
CA MET A 600 20.94 -13.66 -58.45
C MET A 600 21.10 -14.49 -57.17
N ALA A 601 21.97 -14.09 -56.25
CA ALA A 601 22.14 -14.77 -54.97
C ALA A 601 20.86 -14.76 -54.12
N ALA A 602 20.14 -13.64 -54.06
CA ALA A 602 18.86 -13.55 -53.38
C ALA A 602 17.79 -14.46 -54.03
N LEU A 603 17.79 -14.56 -55.36
CA LEU A 603 16.90 -15.44 -56.12
C LEU A 603 17.20 -16.93 -55.87
N ASP A 604 18.47 -17.31 -55.84
CA ASP A 604 18.89 -18.68 -55.54
C ASP A 604 18.60 -19.06 -54.09
N ALA A 605 18.88 -18.15 -53.14
CA ALA A 605 18.53 -18.32 -51.73
C ALA A 605 17.01 -18.51 -51.54
N THR A 606 16.21 -17.74 -52.27
CA THR A 606 14.75 -17.87 -52.33
C THR A 606 14.31 -19.23 -52.89
N LYS A 607 14.96 -19.73 -53.95
CA LYS A 607 14.73 -21.07 -54.51
C LYS A 607 15.04 -22.19 -53.53
N GLU A 608 16.18 -22.11 -52.87
CA GLU A 608 16.62 -23.11 -51.90
C GLU A 608 15.65 -23.21 -50.72
N ARG A 609 15.21 -22.06 -50.19
CA ARG A 609 14.22 -22.01 -49.11
C ARG A 609 12.90 -22.70 -49.50
N VAL A 610 12.34 -22.38 -50.66
CA VAL A 610 11.08 -22.98 -51.16
C VAL A 610 11.22 -24.49 -51.30
N ARG A 611 12.38 -24.95 -51.78
CA ARG A 611 12.67 -26.38 -51.97
C ARG A 611 13.08 -27.10 -50.68
N LEU A 612 13.16 -26.38 -49.56
CA LEU A 612 13.65 -26.89 -48.27
C LEU A 612 15.05 -27.52 -48.38
N VAL A 613 15.92 -26.90 -49.19
CA VAL A 613 17.32 -27.30 -49.35
C VAL A 613 18.14 -26.60 -48.26
N ASN A 614 18.92 -27.37 -47.49
CA ASN A 614 19.77 -26.91 -46.38
C ASN A 614 19.02 -26.39 -45.13
N SER A 615 19.79 -26.00 -44.11
CA SER A 615 19.28 -25.35 -42.90
C SER A 615 18.97 -23.88 -43.19
N ASP A 616 17.70 -23.50 -43.18
CA ASP A 616 17.24 -22.12 -43.35
C ASP A 616 17.45 -21.31 -42.05
N PRO A 617 18.37 -20.32 -42.02
CA PRO A 617 18.66 -19.56 -40.81
C PRO A 617 17.50 -18.67 -40.37
N ILE A 618 16.68 -18.18 -41.31
CA ILE A 618 15.48 -17.40 -40.99
C ILE A 618 14.44 -18.31 -40.32
N TYR A 619 14.20 -19.52 -40.85
CA TYR A 619 13.31 -20.48 -40.18
C TYR A 619 13.85 -20.87 -38.81
N THR A 620 15.17 -21.01 -38.66
CA THR A 620 15.81 -21.32 -37.38
C THR A 620 15.53 -20.23 -36.35
N VAL A 621 15.68 -18.96 -36.72
CA VAL A 621 15.33 -17.82 -35.85
C VAL A 621 13.84 -17.83 -35.52
N LYS A 622 12.94 -18.05 -36.50
CA LYS A 622 11.48 -18.13 -36.28
C LYS A 622 11.09 -19.28 -35.34
N ARG A 623 11.74 -20.43 -35.47
CA ARG A 623 11.56 -21.59 -34.57
C ARG A 623 11.98 -21.26 -33.15
N ILE A 624 13.16 -20.64 -32.96
CA ILE A 624 13.63 -20.22 -31.64
C ILE A 624 12.70 -19.16 -31.05
N ALA A 625 12.27 -18.21 -31.86
CA ALA A 625 11.35 -17.14 -31.46
C ALA A 625 10.04 -17.68 -30.87
N SER A 626 9.48 -18.74 -31.47
CA SER A 626 8.24 -19.37 -30.97
C SER A 626 8.35 -19.94 -29.54
N GLY A 627 9.57 -20.22 -29.06
CA GLY A 627 9.84 -20.71 -27.71
C GLY A 627 10.26 -19.61 -26.72
N LEU A 628 10.35 -18.35 -27.14
CA LEU A 628 10.78 -17.24 -26.28
C LEU A 628 9.61 -16.61 -25.52
N PRO A 629 9.84 -16.07 -24.31
CA PRO A 629 8.85 -15.26 -23.62
C PRO A 629 8.62 -13.91 -24.34
N ALA A 630 7.39 -13.41 -24.29
CA ALA A 630 7.09 -12.09 -24.82
C ALA A 630 7.80 -10.96 -24.05
N PRO A 631 8.31 -9.92 -24.73
CA PRO A 631 8.19 -9.63 -26.17
C PRO A 631 9.34 -10.16 -27.05
N LEU A 632 10.29 -10.94 -26.51
CA LEU A 632 11.43 -11.43 -27.30
C LEU A 632 10.97 -12.32 -28.47
N ASN A 633 9.93 -13.13 -28.29
CA ASN A 633 9.34 -13.89 -29.39
C ASN A 633 8.96 -12.98 -30.57
N THR A 634 8.21 -11.91 -30.32
CA THR A 634 7.76 -10.98 -31.36
C THR A 634 8.91 -10.21 -31.98
N MET A 635 9.93 -9.84 -31.19
CA MET A 635 11.14 -9.20 -31.71
C MET A 635 11.90 -10.11 -32.68
N LEU A 636 12.09 -11.39 -32.32
CA LEU A 636 12.84 -12.34 -33.14
C LEU A 636 12.02 -12.86 -34.34
N GLU A 637 10.69 -13.01 -34.18
CA GLU A 637 9.79 -13.28 -35.32
C GLU A 637 9.87 -12.15 -36.33
N ARG A 638 9.77 -10.90 -35.87
CA ARG A 638 9.91 -9.73 -36.74
C ARG A 638 11.29 -9.68 -37.39
N LEU A 639 12.36 -9.95 -36.64
CA LEU A 639 13.72 -10.02 -37.20
C LEU A 639 13.79 -11.02 -38.37
N ALA A 640 13.23 -12.21 -38.20
CA ALA A 640 13.19 -13.24 -39.24
C ALA A 640 12.33 -12.82 -40.44
N ASP A 641 11.14 -12.26 -40.19
CA ASP A 641 10.20 -11.86 -41.24
C ASP A 641 10.74 -10.66 -42.05
N GLU A 642 11.40 -9.69 -41.40
CA GLU A 642 12.06 -8.56 -42.07
C GLU A 642 13.28 -9.00 -42.88
N SER A 643 14.11 -9.92 -42.36
CA SER A 643 15.20 -10.53 -43.14
C SER A 643 14.68 -11.27 -44.37
N TRP A 644 13.59 -12.02 -44.23
CA TRP A 644 12.95 -12.69 -45.37
C TRP A 644 12.40 -11.69 -46.37
N TYR A 645 11.76 -10.62 -45.88
CA TYR A 645 11.19 -9.58 -46.72
C TYR A 645 12.25 -8.96 -47.63
N VAL A 646 13.39 -8.52 -47.11
CA VAL A 646 14.43 -7.87 -47.94
C VAL A 646 15.08 -8.83 -48.94
N VAL A 647 15.31 -10.10 -48.58
CA VAL A 647 15.81 -11.12 -49.52
C VAL A 647 14.81 -11.38 -50.64
N LYS A 648 13.53 -11.52 -50.29
CA LYS A 648 12.42 -11.68 -51.25
C LYS A 648 12.32 -10.48 -52.18
N GLN A 649 12.34 -9.25 -51.65
CA GLN A 649 12.27 -8.03 -52.45
C GLN A 649 13.43 -7.94 -53.46
N GLU A 650 14.65 -8.28 -53.04
CA GLU A 650 15.82 -8.27 -53.90
C GLU A 650 15.73 -9.34 -55.01
N ALA A 651 15.24 -10.54 -54.70
CA ALA A 651 14.98 -11.59 -55.69
C ALA A 651 13.93 -11.15 -56.74
N ILE A 652 12.83 -10.52 -56.30
CA ILE A 652 11.79 -9.98 -57.20
C ILE A 652 12.38 -8.88 -58.09
N ARG A 653 13.17 -7.97 -57.52
CA ARG A 653 13.85 -6.90 -58.26
C ARG A 653 14.78 -7.46 -59.34
N HIS A 654 15.50 -8.54 -59.03
CA HIS A 654 16.34 -9.22 -60.02
C HIS A 654 15.51 -9.88 -61.13
N LEU A 655 14.42 -10.59 -60.79
CA LEU A 655 13.52 -11.20 -61.77
C LEU A 655 12.87 -10.17 -62.69
N GLU A 656 12.50 -9.01 -62.17
CA GLU A 656 11.96 -7.88 -62.92
C GLU A 656 12.96 -7.39 -63.99
N ILE A 657 14.24 -7.22 -63.60
CA ILE A 657 15.32 -6.83 -64.52
C ILE A 657 15.52 -7.90 -65.60
N ARG A 658 15.63 -9.18 -65.21
CA ARG A 658 15.82 -10.28 -66.16
C ARG A 658 14.62 -10.47 -67.09
N TRP A 659 13.38 -10.32 -66.62
CA TRP A 659 12.19 -10.31 -67.46
C TRP A 659 12.27 -9.22 -68.53
N HIS A 660 12.66 -8.00 -68.12
CA HIS A 660 12.78 -6.89 -69.02
C HIS A 660 13.83 -7.12 -70.11
N GLU A 661 15.02 -7.61 -69.73
CA GLU A 661 16.15 -7.81 -70.63
C GLU A 661 16.00 -9.05 -71.51
N ASP A 662 15.70 -10.20 -70.91
CA ASP A 662 15.73 -11.50 -71.62
C ASP A 662 14.46 -11.71 -72.45
N VAL A 663 13.29 -11.35 -71.90
CA VAL A 663 12.00 -11.69 -72.50
C VAL A 663 11.41 -10.49 -73.23
N TYR A 664 11.11 -9.40 -72.51
CA TYR A 664 10.39 -8.25 -73.06
C TYR A 664 11.18 -7.57 -74.19
N THR A 665 12.46 -7.27 -73.96
CA THR A 665 13.31 -6.61 -74.96
C THR A 665 13.51 -7.49 -76.20
N THR A 666 13.69 -8.80 -76.02
CA THR A 666 13.78 -9.77 -77.11
C THR A 666 12.50 -9.79 -77.96
N TYR A 667 11.33 -9.89 -77.33
CA TYR A 667 10.03 -9.84 -78.00
C TYR A 667 9.82 -8.52 -78.75
N GLN A 668 10.08 -7.39 -78.08
CA GLN A 668 9.85 -6.06 -78.63
C GLN A 668 10.72 -5.80 -79.87
N ARG A 669 11.98 -6.23 -79.83
CA ARG A 669 12.95 -6.05 -80.92
C ARG A 669 12.69 -6.98 -82.10
N LYS A 670 12.34 -8.24 -81.84
CA LYS A 670 12.27 -9.28 -82.88
C LYS A 670 10.87 -9.48 -83.45
N LEU A 671 9.81 -9.35 -82.64
CA LEU A 671 8.47 -9.82 -82.99
C LEU A 671 7.39 -8.74 -82.96
N ALA A 672 7.32 -7.92 -81.91
CA ALA A 672 6.18 -7.03 -81.63
C ALA A 672 5.79 -6.07 -82.79
N GLY A 673 6.78 -5.55 -83.52
CA GLY A 673 6.57 -4.63 -84.64
C GLY A 673 6.33 -5.28 -86.00
N ARG A 674 6.25 -6.61 -86.07
CA ARG A 674 6.20 -7.39 -87.32
C ARG A 674 4.92 -8.21 -87.42
N TYR A 675 4.54 -8.59 -88.64
CA TYR A 675 3.45 -9.53 -88.85
C TYR A 675 3.85 -10.94 -88.35
N PRO A 676 3.00 -11.69 -87.64
CA PRO A 676 1.55 -11.46 -87.43
C PRO A 676 1.16 -10.66 -86.17
N PHE A 677 2.12 -10.26 -85.32
CA PHE A 677 1.85 -9.53 -84.06
C PHE A 677 1.36 -8.10 -84.28
N ASN A 678 1.84 -7.45 -85.34
CA ASN A 678 1.31 -6.21 -85.86
C ASN A 678 0.74 -6.44 -87.27
N PRO A 679 -0.59 -6.63 -87.41
CA PRO A 679 -1.23 -6.89 -88.71
C PRO A 679 -0.99 -5.79 -89.76
N ALA A 680 -0.76 -4.55 -89.32
CA ALA A 680 -0.49 -3.41 -90.21
C ALA A 680 0.98 -3.35 -90.68
N SER A 681 1.87 -4.22 -90.17
CA SER A 681 3.27 -4.22 -90.56
C SER A 681 3.46 -4.86 -91.93
N ASN A 682 4.27 -4.22 -92.78
CA ASN A 682 4.68 -4.78 -94.08
C ASN A 682 5.91 -5.71 -93.97
N LYS A 683 6.47 -5.88 -92.77
CA LYS A 683 7.59 -6.78 -92.50
C LYS A 683 7.09 -7.98 -91.71
N ASP A 684 7.43 -9.16 -92.20
CA ASP A 684 7.14 -10.41 -91.53
C ASP A 684 8.16 -10.71 -90.43
N SER A 685 7.71 -11.37 -89.37
CA SER A 685 8.59 -12.02 -88.40
C SER A 685 9.24 -13.23 -89.06
N SER A 686 10.52 -13.45 -88.78
CA SER A 686 11.22 -14.64 -89.28
C SER A 686 10.73 -15.87 -88.50
N PHE A 687 10.67 -17.03 -89.14
CA PHE A 687 10.35 -18.27 -88.43
C PHE A 687 11.39 -18.58 -87.35
N VAL A 688 12.68 -18.32 -87.61
CA VAL A 688 13.75 -18.51 -86.63
C VAL A 688 13.52 -17.69 -85.36
N ASP A 689 13.14 -16.42 -85.46
CA ASP A 689 12.86 -15.59 -84.29
C ASP A 689 11.55 -15.98 -83.59
N PHE A 690 10.55 -16.45 -84.34
CA PHE A 690 9.29 -16.97 -83.80
C PHE A 690 9.52 -18.27 -83.02
N GLU A 691 10.25 -19.23 -83.59
CA GLU A 691 10.66 -20.48 -82.97
C GLU A 691 11.51 -20.21 -81.74
N ALA A 692 12.56 -19.39 -81.86
CA ALA A 692 13.45 -19.08 -80.74
C ALA A 692 12.69 -18.49 -79.52
N PHE A 693 11.56 -17.81 -79.73
CA PHE A 693 10.78 -17.21 -78.66
C PHE A 693 9.68 -18.13 -78.11
N PHE A 694 8.86 -18.72 -78.98
CA PHE A 694 7.64 -19.44 -78.62
C PHE A 694 7.75 -20.97 -78.61
N ALA A 695 8.77 -21.57 -79.23
CA ALA A 695 8.91 -23.03 -79.21
C ALA A 695 9.02 -23.58 -77.78
N PRO A 696 8.73 -24.87 -77.54
CA PRO A 696 9.16 -25.53 -76.31
C PRO A 696 10.66 -25.32 -76.09
N ASP A 697 11.07 -25.01 -74.86
CA ASP A 697 12.44 -24.61 -74.50
C ASP A 697 12.96 -23.31 -75.17
N GLY A 698 12.09 -22.56 -75.85
CA GLY A 698 12.38 -21.22 -76.38
C GLY A 698 12.52 -20.16 -75.27
N THR A 699 12.85 -18.91 -75.63
CA THR A 699 13.13 -17.82 -74.68
C THR A 699 12.06 -17.69 -73.59
N LEU A 700 10.78 -17.67 -73.95
CA LEU A 700 9.70 -17.47 -72.99
C LEU A 700 9.46 -18.71 -72.11
N ASP A 701 9.45 -19.90 -72.71
CA ASP A 701 9.20 -21.17 -72.00
C ASP A 701 10.37 -21.49 -71.05
N ASN A 702 11.61 -21.24 -71.48
CA ASN A 702 12.82 -21.39 -70.66
C ASN A 702 12.84 -20.41 -69.47
N PHE A 703 12.48 -19.15 -69.68
CA PHE A 703 12.36 -18.18 -68.59
C PHE A 703 11.24 -18.57 -67.61
N TYR A 704 10.09 -19.00 -68.13
CA TYR A 704 9.00 -19.50 -67.30
C TYR A 704 9.46 -20.68 -66.45
N ASN A 705 9.97 -21.75 -67.07
CA ASN A 705 10.33 -22.98 -66.38
C ASN A 705 11.47 -22.81 -65.36
N ASN A 706 12.48 -21.98 -65.66
CA ASN A 706 13.65 -21.84 -64.80
C ASN A 706 13.55 -20.72 -63.77
N GLN A 707 12.78 -19.66 -64.06
CA GLN A 707 12.77 -18.44 -63.24
C GLN A 707 11.41 -18.10 -62.66
N LEU A 708 10.29 -18.36 -63.34
CA LEU A 708 8.95 -17.94 -62.86
C LEU A 708 8.08 -19.06 -62.30
N LYS A 709 8.26 -20.30 -62.76
CA LYS A 709 7.33 -21.41 -62.52
C LYS A 709 7.06 -21.60 -61.03
N MET A 710 8.10 -21.62 -60.21
CA MET A 710 8.00 -21.73 -58.76
C MET A 710 7.25 -20.55 -58.09
N PHE A 711 7.27 -19.36 -58.67
CA PHE A 711 6.59 -18.18 -58.12
C PHE A 711 5.12 -18.11 -58.55
N VAL A 712 4.77 -18.78 -59.65
CA VAL A 712 3.42 -18.78 -60.23
C VAL A 712 2.62 -20.00 -59.77
N GLU A 713 3.24 -21.19 -59.76
CA GLU A 713 2.57 -22.46 -59.47
C GLU A 713 2.67 -22.84 -57.98
N ASP A 714 3.83 -22.66 -57.34
CA ASP A 714 4.08 -23.03 -55.94
C ASP A 714 3.73 -21.89 -54.95
N ASN A 715 2.64 -21.17 -55.24
CA ASN A 715 2.19 -19.87 -54.67
C ASN A 715 2.21 -19.76 -53.11
N SER A 716 2.36 -20.87 -52.38
CA SER A 716 2.40 -20.96 -50.92
C SER A 716 3.51 -20.16 -50.21
N VAL A 717 4.64 -19.88 -50.87
CA VAL A 717 5.80 -19.19 -50.22
C VAL A 717 5.78 -17.67 -50.40
N PHE A 718 4.92 -17.18 -51.29
CA PHE A 718 4.93 -15.79 -51.76
C PHE A 718 3.62 -15.04 -51.53
N THR A 719 2.60 -15.72 -50.99
CA THR A 719 1.40 -15.07 -50.49
C THR A 719 1.72 -14.34 -49.20
N ASP A 720 1.73 -13.01 -49.25
CA ASP A 720 1.72 -12.18 -48.05
C ASP A 720 0.50 -12.59 -47.19
N GLU A 721 0.74 -12.95 -45.93
CA GLU A 721 -0.31 -13.35 -44.97
C GLU A 721 -1.33 -12.21 -44.69
N GLY A 722 -1.13 -11.00 -45.24
CA GLY A 722 -2.10 -9.89 -45.22
C GLY A 722 -2.71 -9.51 -46.57
N ALA A 723 -2.24 -10.05 -47.70
CA ALA A 723 -2.61 -9.58 -49.04
C ALA A 723 -3.44 -10.61 -49.84
N ASN A 724 -4.52 -11.15 -49.26
CA ASN A 724 -5.56 -11.94 -49.95
C ASN A 724 -5.05 -12.93 -51.02
N GLY A 725 -3.94 -13.63 -50.78
CA GLY A 725 -3.44 -14.67 -51.68
C GLY A 725 -3.09 -14.22 -53.10
N LYS A 726 -2.77 -12.94 -53.33
CA LYS A 726 -2.41 -12.42 -54.65
C LYS A 726 -1.00 -12.87 -55.04
N SER A 727 -0.86 -13.40 -56.25
CA SER A 727 0.45 -13.73 -56.85
C SER A 727 1.32 -12.48 -56.95
N ILE A 728 2.63 -12.63 -56.74
CA ILE A 728 3.63 -11.58 -56.95
C ILE A 728 3.61 -11.13 -58.43
N VAL A 729 3.37 -12.05 -59.37
CA VAL A 729 3.31 -11.69 -60.78
C VAL A 729 1.99 -11.01 -61.11
N ARG A 730 2.03 -9.89 -61.86
CA ARG A 730 0.82 -9.20 -62.31
C ARG A 730 -0.12 -10.15 -63.05
N LYS A 731 -1.41 -10.06 -62.74
CA LYS A 731 -2.46 -10.83 -63.43
C LYS A 731 -2.38 -10.71 -64.95
N GLU A 732 -2.10 -9.51 -65.45
CA GLU A 732 -1.93 -9.25 -66.88
C GLU A 732 -0.81 -10.10 -67.49
N VAL A 733 0.34 -10.22 -66.83
CA VAL A 733 1.46 -11.05 -67.28
C VAL A 733 1.06 -12.52 -67.28
N LEU A 734 0.35 -12.99 -66.25
CA LEU A 734 -0.15 -14.37 -66.19
C LEU A 734 -1.10 -14.69 -67.37
N ASP A 735 -2.00 -13.77 -67.71
CA ASP A 735 -2.91 -13.93 -68.84
C ASP A 735 -2.15 -13.88 -70.19
N GLN A 736 -1.11 -13.07 -70.29
CA GLN A 736 -0.21 -13.03 -71.45
C GLN A 736 0.59 -14.34 -71.59
N LEU A 737 1.10 -14.92 -70.51
CA LEU A 737 1.79 -16.21 -70.53
C LEU A 737 0.85 -17.35 -70.97
N LYS A 738 -0.41 -17.34 -70.52
CA LYS A 738 -1.44 -18.28 -71.01
C LYS A 738 -1.69 -18.11 -72.52
N GLN A 739 -1.80 -16.87 -72.99
CA GLN A 739 -1.97 -16.60 -74.42
C GLN A 739 -0.74 -17.04 -75.23
N ALA A 740 0.47 -16.83 -74.71
CA ALA A 740 1.69 -17.33 -75.34
C ALA A 740 1.71 -18.86 -75.43
N LYS A 741 1.24 -19.56 -74.38
CA LYS A 741 1.13 -21.03 -74.40
C LYS A 741 0.13 -21.51 -75.44
N ARG A 742 -0.98 -20.79 -75.65
CA ARG A 742 -1.93 -21.07 -76.75
C ARG A 742 -1.31 -20.86 -78.13
N ILE A 743 -0.52 -19.79 -78.31
CA ILE A 743 0.26 -19.59 -79.53
C ILE A 743 1.21 -20.77 -79.75
N GLN A 744 1.94 -21.20 -78.72
CA GLN A 744 2.82 -22.37 -78.82
C GLN A 744 2.04 -23.63 -79.22
N GLN A 745 0.91 -23.92 -78.58
CA GLN A 745 0.10 -25.11 -78.86
C GLN A 745 -0.53 -25.11 -80.27
N ALA A 746 -0.84 -23.94 -80.81
CA ALA A 746 -1.45 -23.80 -82.14
C ALA A 746 -0.45 -23.99 -83.29
N PHE A 747 0.82 -23.66 -83.06
CA PHE A 747 1.84 -23.58 -84.12
C PHE A 747 2.89 -24.69 -84.05
N PHE A 748 3.14 -25.26 -82.87
CA PHE A 748 4.16 -26.29 -82.68
C PHE A 748 3.51 -27.65 -82.44
N ASN A 749 3.98 -28.66 -83.18
CA ASN A 749 3.53 -30.02 -82.98
C ASN A 749 4.09 -30.62 -81.66
N ARG A 750 3.71 -31.87 -81.35
CA ARG A 750 4.15 -32.56 -80.10
C ARG A 750 5.67 -32.73 -79.98
N LYS A 751 6.44 -32.59 -81.07
CA LYS A 751 7.90 -32.65 -81.08
C LYS A 751 8.55 -31.26 -80.93
N GLY A 752 7.75 -30.21 -80.76
CA GLY A 752 8.23 -28.83 -80.64
C GLY A 752 8.68 -28.21 -81.96
N VAL A 753 8.29 -28.78 -83.09
CA VAL A 753 8.62 -28.26 -84.44
C VAL A 753 7.46 -27.41 -84.94
N LEU A 754 7.76 -26.26 -85.57
CA LEU A 754 6.78 -25.41 -86.24
C LEU A 754 6.17 -26.16 -87.43
N ASP A 755 4.96 -26.66 -87.24
CA ASP A 755 4.29 -27.57 -88.16
C ASP A 755 2.79 -27.58 -87.86
N VAL A 756 2.02 -27.00 -88.78
CA VAL A 756 0.56 -26.90 -88.72
C VAL A 756 -0.04 -27.71 -89.86
N SER A 757 -0.61 -28.86 -89.52
CA SER A 757 -1.34 -29.72 -90.45
C SER A 757 -2.82 -29.33 -90.50
N PHE A 758 -3.39 -29.24 -91.69
CA PHE A 758 -4.81 -28.90 -91.91
C PHE A 758 -5.27 -29.43 -93.27
N SER A 759 -6.58 -29.50 -93.50
CA SER A 759 -7.13 -29.85 -94.80
C SER A 759 -7.93 -28.71 -95.42
N ILE A 760 -7.96 -28.65 -96.76
CA ILE A 760 -8.70 -27.65 -97.52
C ILE A 760 -9.68 -28.36 -98.44
N GLU A 761 -10.95 -27.99 -98.36
CA GLU A 761 -12.04 -28.48 -99.20
C GLU A 761 -12.60 -27.32 -100.06
N PRO A 762 -12.71 -27.47 -101.39
CA PRO A 762 -13.36 -26.48 -102.23
C PRO A 762 -14.89 -26.57 -102.10
N LEU A 763 -15.55 -25.49 -101.66
CA LEU A 763 -17.00 -25.48 -101.46
C LEU A 763 -17.78 -24.90 -102.65
N LEU A 764 -17.32 -23.77 -103.21
CA LEU A 764 -18.06 -23.07 -104.26
C LEU A 764 -17.11 -22.32 -105.17
N LEU A 765 -17.26 -22.49 -106.48
CA LEU A 765 -16.64 -21.67 -107.52
C LEU A 765 -17.76 -20.98 -108.31
N SER A 766 -17.63 -19.69 -108.59
CA SER A 766 -18.62 -18.96 -109.39
C SER A 766 -18.65 -19.46 -110.84
N GLY A 767 -19.83 -19.49 -111.47
CA GLY A 767 -20.02 -20.09 -112.81
C GLY A 767 -19.29 -19.38 -113.95
N ASP A 768 -18.88 -18.12 -113.75
CA ASP A 768 -18.06 -17.34 -114.68
C ASP A 768 -16.57 -17.74 -114.67
N LYS A 769 -16.17 -18.65 -113.77
CA LYS A 769 -14.82 -19.20 -113.64
C LYS A 769 -14.84 -20.71 -113.88
N ARG A 770 -13.91 -21.19 -114.72
CA ARG A 770 -13.80 -22.63 -115.07
C ARG A 770 -12.89 -23.43 -114.15
N ARG A 771 -11.96 -22.75 -113.47
CA ARG A 771 -10.98 -23.37 -112.57
C ARG A 771 -10.49 -22.39 -111.52
N SER A 772 -10.36 -22.84 -110.28
CA SER A 772 -9.59 -22.19 -109.22
C SER A 772 -8.31 -22.98 -108.96
N VAL A 773 -7.21 -22.28 -108.65
CA VAL A 773 -5.96 -22.88 -108.18
C VAL A 773 -5.49 -22.12 -106.96
N LEU A 774 -5.54 -22.77 -105.80
CA LEU A 774 -4.90 -22.32 -104.57
C LEU A 774 -3.48 -22.90 -104.52
N ASN A 775 -2.51 -22.06 -104.21
CA ASN A 775 -1.13 -22.43 -103.91
C ASN A 775 -0.82 -21.99 -102.49
N VAL A 776 -0.34 -22.91 -101.66
CA VAL A 776 0.17 -22.66 -100.31
C VAL A 776 1.58 -23.23 -100.25
N ASP A 777 2.59 -22.37 -100.31
CA ASP A 777 3.98 -22.76 -100.11
C ASP A 777 4.47 -23.88 -101.06
N GLY A 778 3.96 -23.91 -102.29
CA GLY A 778 4.27 -24.90 -103.32
C GLY A 778 3.33 -26.10 -103.37
N GLN A 779 2.39 -26.21 -102.43
CA GLN A 779 1.30 -27.19 -102.45
C GLN A 779 0.10 -26.60 -103.21
N TYR A 780 -0.50 -27.36 -104.13
CA TYR A 780 -1.55 -26.87 -105.01
C TYR A 780 -2.87 -27.60 -104.81
N LEU A 781 -3.98 -26.85 -104.70
CA LEU A 781 -5.34 -27.36 -104.79
C LEU A 781 -6.04 -26.73 -106.00
N ALA A 782 -6.34 -27.54 -107.01
CA ALA A 782 -7.09 -27.12 -108.19
C ALA A 782 -8.53 -27.63 -108.12
N TYR A 783 -9.50 -26.78 -108.43
CA TYR A 783 -10.92 -27.14 -108.48
C TYR A 783 -11.56 -26.63 -109.77
N ASN A 784 -12.36 -27.46 -110.44
CA ASN A 784 -12.96 -27.22 -111.75
C ASN A 784 -14.43 -27.69 -111.83
N HIS A 785 -15.22 -27.44 -110.78
CA HIS A 785 -16.62 -27.90 -110.64
C HIS A 785 -16.81 -29.43 -110.56
N GLY A 786 -15.78 -30.15 -110.12
CA GLY A 786 -15.83 -31.60 -109.86
C GLY A 786 -16.24 -31.97 -108.43
N PRO A 787 -15.97 -33.21 -107.98
CA PRO A 787 -16.10 -33.61 -106.57
C PRO A 787 -15.31 -32.68 -105.64
N ARG A 788 -15.82 -32.50 -104.42
CA ARG A 788 -15.23 -31.62 -103.40
C ARG A 788 -14.33 -32.42 -102.47
N ASP A 789 -13.20 -32.87 -103.00
CA ASP A 789 -12.25 -33.64 -102.20
C ASP A 789 -11.52 -32.72 -101.22
N SER A 790 -11.41 -33.17 -99.98
CA SER A 790 -10.58 -32.52 -98.96
C SER A 790 -9.12 -32.93 -99.17
N VAL A 791 -8.23 -31.96 -99.28
CA VAL A 791 -6.79 -32.19 -99.50
C VAL A 791 -6.02 -31.72 -98.29
N GLU A 792 -5.10 -32.55 -97.79
CA GLU A 792 -4.24 -32.23 -96.66
C GLU A 792 -3.08 -31.30 -97.06
N PHE A 793 -2.78 -30.34 -96.20
CA PHE A 793 -1.75 -29.32 -96.34
C PHE A 793 -0.96 -29.20 -95.04
N ILE A 794 0.30 -28.83 -95.18
CA ILE A 794 1.17 -28.49 -94.06
C ILE A 794 1.67 -27.05 -94.21
N TRP A 795 1.70 -26.30 -93.13
CA TRP A 795 2.33 -24.97 -93.08
C TRP A 795 3.26 -24.85 -91.87
N PRO A 796 4.47 -24.28 -92.03
CA PRO A 796 5.10 -23.90 -93.29
C PRO A 796 5.65 -25.12 -94.05
N ASN A 797 5.39 -25.22 -95.36
CA ASN A 797 5.99 -26.26 -96.21
C ASN A 797 7.38 -25.85 -96.73
N THR A 798 7.73 -24.56 -96.63
CA THR A 798 9.07 -24.03 -96.93
C THR A 798 9.42 -22.92 -95.95
N PHE A 799 10.65 -22.95 -95.43
CA PHE A 799 11.17 -21.92 -94.52
C PHE A 799 11.84 -20.73 -95.25
N ARG A 800 11.67 -20.64 -96.58
CA ARG A 800 12.26 -19.56 -97.39
C ARG A 800 11.45 -18.28 -97.27
N ASP A 801 12.13 -17.14 -97.11
CA ASP A 801 11.49 -15.81 -97.11
C ASP A 801 10.73 -15.49 -98.41
N SER A 802 11.03 -16.19 -99.49
CA SER A 802 10.34 -16.08 -100.78
C SER A 802 9.13 -17.01 -100.92
N ALA A 803 8.60 -17.57 -99.82
CA ALA A 803 7.39 -18.38 -99.86
C ALA A 803 6.24 -17.61 -100.52
N VAL A 804 5.37 -18.32 -101.25
CA VAL A 804 4.31 -17.72 -102.06
C VAL A 804 3.01 -18.44 -101.81
N SER A 805 2.00 -17.69 -101.39
CA SER A 805 0.62 -18.16 -101.35
C SER A 805 -0.23 -17.33 -102.32
N LYS A 806 -1.00 -18.02 -103.17
CA LYS A 806 -1.84 -17.36 -104.18
C LYS A 806 -3.13 -18.12 -104.46
N VAL A 807 -4.22 -17.37 -104.69
CA VAL A 807 -5.46 -17.90 -105.27
C VAL A 807 -5.58 -17.36 -106.68
N THR A 808 -5.68 -18.25 -107.66
CA THR A 808 -5.86 -17.91 -109.08
C THR A 808 -7.22 -18.38 -109.57
N LEU A 809 -8.04 -17.47 -110.10
CA LEU A 809 -9.28 -17.83 -110.80
C LEU A 809 -9.09 -17.72 -112.31
N VAL A 810 -9.47 -18.77 -113.02
CA VAL A 810 -9.38 -18.85 -114.49
C VAL A 810 -10.77 -18.58 -115.08
N PRO A 811 -10.94 -17.52 -115.89
CA PRO A 811 -12.21 -17.21 -116.55
C PRO A 811 -12.73 -18.34 -117.44
N SER A 812 -14.06 -18.49 -117.52
CA SER A 812 -14.73 -19.41 -118.45
C SER A 812 -14.70 -18.92 -119.91
N LYS A 813 -14.49 -17.61 -120.13
CA LYS A 813 -14.35 -17.01 -121.47
C LYS A 813 -12.95 -17.27 -122.05
N ASN A 814 -12.90 -17.63 -123.33
CA ASN A 814 -11.64 -17.75 -124.08
C ASN A 814 -10.96 -16.38 -124.25
N ASN A 815 -9.63 -16.36 -124.35
CA ASN A 815 -8.77 -15.17 -124.49
C ASN A 815 -8.73 -14.18 -123.31
N ILE A 816 -9.15 -14.58 -122.10
CA ILE A 816 -8.93 -13.78 -120.88
C ILE A 816 -7.85 -14.46 -120.01
N SER A 817 -6.85 -13.69 -119.59
CA SER A 817 -5.78 -14.18 -118.72
C SER A 817 -6.29 -14.45 -117.30
N PRO A 818 -5.82 -15.52 -116.62
CA PRO A 818 -6.13 -15.75 -115.21
C PRO A 818 -5.72 -14.56 -114.33
N ARG A 819 -6.51 -14.28 -113.30
CA ARG A 819 -6.21 -13.26 -112.28
C ARG A 819 -5.97 -13.94 -110.95
N SER A 820 -5.07 -13.38 -110.14
CA SER A 820 -4.67 -13.95 -108.87
C SER A 820 -4.44 -12.92 -107.79
N ILE A 821 -4.82 -13.26 -106.56
CA ILE A 821 -4.29 -12.63 -105.36
C ILE A 821 -2.98 -13.34 -105.05
N ASN A 822 -1.88 -12.60 -104.95
CA ASN A 822 -0.54 -13.17 -104.78
C ASN A 822 0.17 -12.47 -103.63
N ILE A 823 0.61 -13.26 -102.65
CA ILE A 823 1.32 -12.76 -101.47
C ILE A 823 2.62 -13.53 -101.32
N ARG A 824 3.66 -12.81 -100.91
CA ARG A 824 5.00 -13.33 -100.67
C ARG A 824 5.45 -13.02 -99.25
N GLY A 825 6.30 -13.88 -98.71
CA GLY A 825 6.85 -13.76 -97.37
C GLY A 825 6.66 -15.05 -96.58
N PRO A 826 7.38 -15.23 -95.45
CA PRO A 826 7.20 -16.39 -94.58
C PRO A 826 5.74 -16.61 -94.17
N TRP A 827 4.99 -15.53 -93.92
CA TRP A 827 3.60 -15.60 -93.49
C TRP A 827 2.60 -15.38 -94.65
N ALA A 828 3.00 -15.65 -95.89
CA ALA A 828 2.18 -15.40 -97.08
C ALA A 828 0.81 -16.08 -97.02
N PHE A 829 0.72 -17.28 -96.44
CA PHE A 829 -0.55 -17.99 -96.32
C PHE A 829 -1.54 -17.27 -95.38
N PHE A 830 -1.11 -16.89 -94.18
CA PHE A 830 -1.97 -16.16 -93.23
C PHE A 830 -2.42 -14.80 -93.78
N ARG A 831 -1.51 -14.07 -94.43
CA ARG A 831 -1.87 -12.83 -95.14
C ARG A 831 -2.83 -13.07 -96.30
N LEU A 832 -2.74 -14.22 -96.96
CA LEU A 832 -3.66 -14.57 -98.04
C LEU A 832 -5.04 -14.82 -97.45
N LEU A 833 -5.14 -15.58 -96.37
CA LEU A 833 -6.40 -15.79 -95.64
C LEU A 833 -7.05 -14.46 -95.22
N GLU A 834 -6.26 -13.46 -94.81
CA GLU A 834 -6.76 -12.11 -94.49
C GLU A 834 -7.34 -11.33 -95.69
N GLN A 835 -7.02 -11.71 -96.94
CA GLN A 835 -7.66 -11.16 -98.14
C GLN A 835 -9.01 -11.83 -98.45
N GLY A 836 -9.33 -12.94 -97.78
CA GLY A 836 -10.60 -13.65 -97.92
C GLY A 836 -11.63 -13.20 -96.88
N ASP A 837 -12.89 -13.10 -97.29
CA ASP A 837 -13.99 -12.88 -96.34
C ASP A 837 -14.31 -14.20 -95.61
N VAL A 838 -14.38 -14.18 -94.28
CA VAL A 838 -14.89 -15.32 -93.51
C VAL A 838 -16.41 -15.38 -93.65
N VAL A 839 -16.92 -16.45 -94.26
CA VAL A 839 -18.37 -16.65 -94.53
C VAL A 839 -19.01 -17.75 -93.68
N GLY A 840 -18.19 -18.51 -92.95
CA GLY A 840 -18.62 -19.51 -91.98
C GLY A 840 -17.44 -19.90 -91.10
N ALA A 841 -17.69 -20.21 -89.82
CA ALA A 841 -16.65 -20.68 -88.90
C ALA A 841 -17.25 -21.59 -87.83
N SER A 842 -16.49 -22.58 -87.42
CA SER A 842 -16.72 -23.46 -86.27
C SER A 842 -15.45 -23.48 -85.39
N ALA A 843 -15.42 -24.33 -84.36
CA ALA A 843 -14.23 -24.48 -83.52
C ALA A 843 -13.01 -25.02 -84.31
N THR A 844 -13.25 -25.89 -85.29
CA THR A 844 -12.22 -26.60 -86.05
C THR A 844 -12.25 -26.35 -87.56
N SER A 845 -13.15 -25.51 -88.06
CA SER A 845 -13.23 -25.19 -89.50
C SER A 845 -13.54 -23.72 -89.79
N VAL A 846 -12.99 -23.16 -90.86
CA VAL A 846 -13.29 -21.80 -91.34
C VAL A 846 -13.48 -21.79 -92.86
N ASP A 847 -14.54 -21.14 -93.32
CA ASP A 847 -14.86 -20.97 -94.73
C ASP A 847 -14.40 -19.58 -95.19
N PHE A 848 -13.38 -19.54 -96.06
CA PHE A 848 -12.83 -18.33 -96.65
C PHE A 848 -13.33 -18.14 -98.09
N LYS A 849 -13.97 -17.00 -98.34
CA LYS A 849 -14.42 -16.59 -99.68
C LYS A 849 -13.43 -15.59 -100.27
N PHE A 850 -12.78 -16.00 -101.35
CA PHE A 850 -11.88 -15.15 -102.15
C PHE A 850 -12.61 -14.57 -103.35
N SER A 851 -12.54 -13.25 -103.51
CA SER A 851 -13.09 -12.55 -104.67
C SER A 851 -11.96 -12.12 -105.61
N VAL A 852 -11.94 -12.65 -106.84
CA VAL A 852 -10.90 -12.32 -107.84
C VAL A 852 -11.54 -12.06 -109.19
N ASP A 853 -11.35 -10.86 -109.73
CA ASP A 853 -11.81 -10.47 -111.08
C ASP A 853 -13.31 -10.75 -111.30
N GLY A 854 -14.15 -10.35 -110.36
CA GLY A 854 -15.60 -10.54 -110.37
C GLY A 854 -16.09 -11.98 -110.07
N GLY A 855 -15.19 -12.96 -109.99
CA GLY A 855 -15.51 -14.34 -109.61
C GLY A 855 -15.24 -14.60 -108.12
N GLN A 856 -15.82 -15.68 -107.61
CA GLN A 856 -15.73 -16.07 -106.20
C GLN A 856 -15.31 -17.52 -106.06
N MET A 857 -14.46 -17.80 -105.06
CA MET A 857 -14.11 -19.14 -104.64
C MET A 857 -14.20 -19.25 -103.11
N ILE A 858 -14.96 -20.22 -102.61
CA ILE A 858 -15.06 -20.54 -101.17
C ILE A 858 -14.27 -21.80 -100.90
N TYR A 859 -13.30 -21.72 -100.00
CA TYR A 859 -12.55 -22.85 -99.46
C TYR A 859 -12.89 -23.03 -97.99
N ARG A 860 -13.18 -24.26 -97.58
CA ARG A 860 -13.25 -24.65 -96.17
C ARG A 860 -11.89 -25.16 -95.73
N LEU A 861 -11.34 -24.55 -94.70
CA LEU A 861 -10.14 -25.00 -94.02
C LEU A 861 -10.56 -25.77 -92.78
N ASN A 862 -10.14 -27.02 -92.62
CA ASN A 862 -10.38 -27.83 -91.43
C ASN A 862 -9.06 -28.08 -90.69
N SER A 863 -9.07 -27.91 -89.37
CA SER A 863 -7.98 -28.22 -88.45
C SER A 863 -8.31 -29.50 -87.68
N GLU A 864 -7.33 -30.37 -87.46
CA GLU A 864 -7.47 -31.54 -86.58
C GLU A 864 -7.36 -31.16 -85.09
N ALA A 865 -6.70 -30.05 -84.78
CA ALA A 865 -6.51 -29.56 -83.41
C ALA A 865 -7.60 -28.56 -83.00
N ASP A 866 -8.09 -28.68 -81.77
CA ASP A 866 -9.04 -27.75 -81.14
C ASP A 866 -8.45 -26.33 -81.01
N ILE A 867 -7.17 -26.23 -80.61
CA ILE A 867 -6.41 -24.99 -80.58
C ILE A 867 -5.62 -24.90 -81.87
N ASN A 868 -6.00 -23.98 -82.76
CA ASN A 868 -5.39 -23.84 -84.07
C ASN A 868 -5.31 -22.38 -84.51
N PRO A 869 -4.43 -22.03 -85.45
CA PRO A 869 -4.18 -20.64 -85.82
C PRO A 869 -5.18 -20.07 -86.83
N PHE A 870 -6.17 -20.87 -87.27
CA PHE A 870 -7.12 -20.48 -88.31
C PHE A 870 -8.46 -20.01 -87.73
N THR A 871 -8.96 -20.69 -86.69
CA THR A 871 -10.22 -20.33 -86.03
C THR A 871 -10.01 -19.34 -84.88
N GLU A 872 -8.82 -19.30 -84.28
CA GLU A 872 -8.50 -18.42 -83.16
C GLU A 872 -7.73 -17.15 -83.56
N ARG A 873 -8.06 -16.02 -82.91
CA ARG A 873 -7.36 -14.73 -83.11
C ARG A 873 -6.14 -14.61 -82.20
N LEU A 874 -5.19 -15.53 -82.31
CA LEU A 874 -4.10 -15.71 -81.34
C LEU A 874 -3.18 -14.50 -81.17
N PHE A 875 -2.87 -13.78 -82.26
CA PHE A 875 -1.91 -12.67 -82.25
C PHE A 875 -2.52 -11.30 -81.99
N LYS A 876 -3.79 -11.09 -82.33
CA LYS A 876 -4.43 -9.77 -82.28
C LYS A 876 -4.51 -9.17 -80.87
N SER A 877 -4.58 -10.03 -79.86
CA SER A 877 -4.61 -9.66 -78.44
C SER A 877 -3.28 -9.88 -77.72
N PHE A 878 -2.26 -10.45 -78.39
CA PHE A 878 -1.01 -10.78 -77.73
C PHE A 878 -0.09 -9.57 -77.60
N LYS A 879 0.24 -9.24 -76.35
CA LYS A 879 1.25 -8.24 -75.98
C LYS A 879 1.97 -8.77 -74.75
N LEU A 880 3.20 -8.31 -74.53
CA LEU A 880 3.92 -8.57 -73.29
C LEU A 880 4.05 -7.26 -72.52
N SER A 881 3.77 -7.31 -71.22
CA SER A 881 3.97 -6.19 -70.31
C SER A 881 5.46 -5.98 -70.06
N LYS A 882 5.86 -4.71 -69.94
CA LYS A 882 7.25 -4.33 -69.69
C LYS A 882 7.75 -4.80 -68.32
N THR A 883 6.84 -4.86 -67.35
CA THR A 883 7.12 -5.17 -65.94
C THR A 883 6.44 -6.47 -65.51
N LEU A 884 7.09 -7.22 -64.64
CA LEU A 884 6.65 -8.51 -64.10
C LEU A 884 5.78 -8.33 -62.84
N TYR A 885 6.20 -7.44 -61.94
CA TYR A 885 5.58 -7.13 -60.64
C TYR A 885 4.78 -5.82 -60.65
#